data_AF-A0A7R9H4Q6-F1
#
_entry.id   AF-A0A7R9H4Q6-F1
#
_cell.length_a   1.000
_cell.length_b   1.000
_cell.length_c   1.000
_cell.angle_alpha   90.00
_cell.angle_beta   90.00
_cell.angle_gamma   90.00
#
_symmetry.space_group_name_H-M   'P 1'
#
loop_
_entity.id
_entity.type
_entity.pdbx_description
1 polymer ?
#
loop_
_entity_poly.entity_id
_entity_poly.type
_entity_poly.pdbx_seq_one_letter_code
_entity_poly.pdbx_strand_id
1 'polypeptide(L)'
;MGLLTDPGAGRGKLTQILVMYYNKLCVVLYIAGLVWFALLAHEHFNAGTYFSENALLPGLVKGDFDEDMTAKNYQSELLEESSRYPDSVPYPWLLAKFRQLSLDVYTHNFTLNYPLGYGTKYTGKNVYAILRAPRSASTEALVLSVPYRPPSSAHPGTMPSIALMLSLAKFFRRQKYWAKDVIFLVTEHEQLGVQAWLEAYHQTTCGRSGVLDHGDMTGRGGAIQAAINLELHAEKIGHVDVKVEGLNGQLPNLDLVNLVHRMCSKEGENSNHRDPMKEWFHQLKTLMAMVTTQATGIPNGNHGLFHRFGIEAVTLEGFEKREKGSPAVFYQLGRVMEGLFRSLNNLLERFHQSYFFYLQPTTDRYISIGMYMPPLGLLCAALLIKAFGLWLRMQKDPADSASAPAGRKGDEDIREVDKEEHSGEGDGAYSVEQQVVNFSLVPVGVAVLATHVLGVALLSAPRPFTTVGLEWGGLATETSIYVGYVVAALVMILIPLLASSIGGNMESWTLLNIVALLELATLLLAVSMHNFSLALLAATIYTPPALWMTPAKNSPLSPPPPRASNSLAILSQHSLLAINRHAPGHMTSAGTHPSHMCSLLTSSPPAHRSIRRWTILALNPPTRYDLLFRAALSPLPIFPSQPY
;
A
#
# COMPACT_ATOMS: atom_id res chain seq x y z
N MET A 1 3.42 29.09 17.28
CA MET A 1 2.14 29.78 17.54
C MET A 1 2.15 31.24 17.08
N GLY A 2 3.21 32.04 17.28
CA GLY A 2 3.22 33.47 16.89
C GLY A 2 3.34 33.82 15.39
N LEU A 3 3.52 32.84 14.49
CA LEU A 3 3.61 33.11 13.04
C LEU A 3 2.25 33.23 12.35
N LEU A 4 1.16 32.79 13.01
CA LEU A 4 -0.19 32.71 12.44
C LEU A 4 -1.14 33.79 12.98
N THR A 5 -0.76 34.49 14.05
CA THR A 5 -1.62 35.48 14.74
C THR A 5 -1.17 36.93 14.58
N ASP A 6 -0.01 37.17 13.97
CA ASP A 6 0.55 38.52 13.84
C ASP A 6 0.35 39.05 12.41
N PRO A 7 -0.49 40.08 12.16
CA PRO A 7 -0.72 40.63 10.83
C PRO A 7 0.54 41.24 10.19
N GLY A 8 1.61 41.46 10.97
CA GLY A 8 2.94 41.84 10.47
C GLY A 8 3.80 40.66 9.97
N ALA A 9 3.43 39.40 10.25
CA ALA A 9 4.24 38.21 9.92
C ALA A 9 4.35 37.93 8.41
N GLY A 10 3.49 38.52 7.58
CA GLY A 10 3.58 38.45 6.12
C GLY A 10 4.82 39.14 5.52
N ARG A 11 5.54 39.96 6.29
CA ARG A 11 6.68 40.78 5.83
C ARG A 11 8.07 40.15 6.04
N GLY A 12 8.16 38.92 6.57
CA GLY A 12 9.44 38.24 6.74
C GLY A 12 10.13 37.95 5.39
N LYS A 13 11.45 38.11 5.30
CA LYS A 13 12.21 37.75 4.07
C LYS A 13 11.93 36.31 3.61
N LEU A 14 11.74 35.39 4.56
CA LEU A 14 11.42 33.98 4.30
C LEU A 14 10.02 33.78 3.66
N THR A 15 9.00 34.52 4.10
CA THR A 15 7.65 34.42 3.52
C THR A 15 7.63 34.97 2.10
N GLN A 16 8.39 36.04 1.82
CA GLN A 16 8.53 36.59 0.47
C GLN A 16 9.24 35.64 -0.50
N ILE A 17 10.33 35.00 -0.07
CA ILE A 17 11.03 33.97 -0.84
C ILE A 17 10.08 32.79 -1.14
N LEU A 18 9.29 32.37 -0.14
CA LEU A 18 8.34 31.28 -0.32
C LEU A 18 7.24 31.64 -1.34
N VAL A 19 6.64 32.83 -1.25
CA VAL A 19 5.62 33.31 -2.21
C VAL A 19 6.16 33.40 -3.65
N MET A 20 7.46 33.68 -3.81
CA MET A 20 8.12 33.76 -5.11
C MET A 20 8.41 32.36 -5.71
N TYR A 21 8.74 31.36 -4.88
CA TYR A 21 9.23 30.07 -5.36
C TYR A 21 8.40 28.84 -4.97
N TYR A 22 7.25 28.98 -4.29
CA TYR A 22 6.49 27.81 -3.80
C TYR A 22 6.10 26.84 -4.93
N ASN A 23 5.74 27.31 -6.12
CA ASN A 23 5.42 26.43 -7.25
C ASN A 23 6.61 25.55 -7.66
N LYS A 24 7.83 26.13 -7.73
CA LYS A 24 9.05 25.38 -8.04
C LYS A 24 9.38 24.39 -6.92
N LEU A 25 9.25 24.84 -5.66
CA LEU A 25 9.46 24.01 -4.49
C LEU A 25 8.52 22.80 -4.46
N CYS A 26 7.23 22.98 -4.77
CA CYS A 26 6.24 21.89 -4.82
C CYS A 26 6.62 20.83 -5.86
N VAL A 27 7.06 21.25 -7.05
CA VAL A 27 7.52 20.33 -8.10
C VAL A 27 8.77 19.56 -7.66
N VAL A 28 9.73 20.25 -7.03
CA VAL A 28 10.95 19.62 -6.50
C VAL A 28 10.60 18.59 -5.43
N LEU A 29 9.70 18.92 -4.49
CA LEU A 29 9.26 17.99 -3.43
C LEU A 29 8.54 16.77 -4.01
N TYR A 30 7.67 16.97 -5.02
CA TYR A 30 6.99 15.87 -5.70
C TYR A 30 7.99 14.91 -6.37
N ILE A 31 8.91 15.44 -7.17
CA ILE A 31 9.93 14.62 -7.86
C ILE A 31 10.86 13.96 -6.84
N ALA A 32 11.27 14.68 -5.79
CA ALA A 32 12.11 14.14 -4.73
C ALA A 32 11.43 12.96 -4.00
N GLY A 33 10.12 13.04 -3.74
CA GLY A 33 9.35 11.95 -3.16
C GLY A 33 9.37 10.69 -4.04
N LEU A 34 9.12 10.84 -5.34
CA LEU A 34 9.13 9.71 -6.28
C LEU A 34 10.52 9.09 -6.44
N VAL A 35 11.55 9.93 -6.59
CA VAL A 35 12.94 9.48 -6.71
C VAL A 35 13.39 8.78 -5.43
N TRP A 36 13.06 9.32 -4.25
CA TRP A 36 13.36 8.67 -2.98
C TRP A 36 12.73 7.29 -2.91
N PHE A 37 11.44 7.17 -3.22
CA PHE A 37 10.76 5.88 -3.19
C PHE A 37 11.42 4.85 -4.14
N ALA A 38 11.77 5.27 -5.36
CA ALA A 38 12.48 4.41 -6.31
C ALA A 38 13.90 4.01 -5.83
N LEU A 39 14.58 4.86 -5.08
CA LEU A 39 15.89 4.58 -4.49
C LEU A 39 15.83 3.56 -3.34
N LEU A 40 14.68 3.38 -2.69
CA LEU A 40 14.52 2.38 -1.62
C LEU A 40 14.70 0.94 -2.12
N ALA A 41 14.48 0.72 -3.42
CA ALA A 41 14.78 -0.56 -4.06
C ALA A 41 16.30 -0.82 -4.22
N HIS A 42 17.16 0.15 -3.93
CA HIS A 42 18.60 -0.05 -4.00
C HIS A 42 19.15 -0.61 -2.69
N GLU A 43 20.13 -1.50 -2.81
CA GLU A 43 20.80 -2.21 -1.71
C GLU A 43 21.45 -1.32 -0.64
N HIS A 44 21.68 -0.04 -0.89
CA HIS A 44 22.24 0.86 0.12
C HIS A 44 21.17 1.50 1.01
N PHE A 45 19.90 1.44 0.61
CA PHE A 45 18.77 2.08 1.28
C PHE A 45 17.79 1.08 1.92
N ASN A 46 18.05 -0.23 1.81
CA ASN A 46 17.29 -1.29 2.46
C ASN A 46 18.21 -2.10 3.41
N ALA A 47 17.64 -2.69 4.46
CA ALA A 47 18.39 -3.43 5.48
C ALA A 47 18.31 -4.94 5.23
N GLY A 48 19.34 -5.70 5.63
CA GLY A 48 19.29 -7.17 5.60
C GLY A 48 18.36 -7.72 6.69
N THR A 49 17.67 -8.83 6.41
CA THR A 49 16.77 -9.47 7.35
C THR A 49 17.53 -10.21 8.46
N TYR A 50 17.04 -10.08 9.69
CA TYR A 50 17.57 -10.77 10.86
C TYR A 50 16.42 -11.37 11.68
N PHE A 51 16.74 -12.23 12.64
CA PHE A 51 15.77 -12.78 13.59
C PHE A 51 15.89 -11.99 14.87
N SER A 52 14.78 -11.41 15.31
CA SER A 52 14.71 -10.74 16.61
C SER A 52 14.50 -11.78 17.70
N GLU A 53 13.69 -12.80 17.41
CA GLU A 53 13.39 -13.89 18.33
C GLU A 53 14.32 -15.10 18.14
N ASN A 54 15.09 -15.42 19.18
CA ASN A 54 16.04 -16.54 19.14
C ASN A 54 15.35 -17.91 19.10
N ALA A 55 14.13 -18.02 19.67
CA ALA A 55 13.37 -19.26 19.67
C ALA A 55 12.96 -19.74 18.26
N LEU A 56 12.93 -18.82 17.29
CA LEU A 56 12.55 -19.08 15.89
C LEU A 56 13.73 -19.47 14.99
N LEU A 57 14.95 -19.59 15.53
CA LEU A 57 16.13 -19.81 14.69
C LEU A 57 16.01 -21.13 13.88
N PRO A 58 16.05 -21.04 12.53
CA PRO A 58 15.94 -22.22 11.68
C PRO A 58 17.17 -23.12 11.85
N GLY A 59 16.97 -24.43 11.93
CA GLY A 59 18.06 -25.40 11.98
C GLY A 59 18.52 -25.82 13.38
N LEU A 60 17.80 -25.42 14.44
CA LEU A 60 17.97 -26.00 15.78
C LEU A 60 17.78 -27.54 15.78
N VAL A 61 16.99 -28.06 14.84
CA VAL A 61 16.76 -29.52 14.68
C VAL A 61 16.76 -29.92 13.21
N LYS A 62 17.26 -31.11 12.90
CA LYS A 62 17.19 -31.71 11.56
C LYS A 62 15.75 -32.17 11.29
N GLY A 63 15.28 -31.93 10.07
CA GLY A 63 13.96 -32.41 9.62
C GLY A 63 14.04 -33.86 9.21
N ASP A 64 13.13 -34.67 9.77
CA ASP A 64 13.04 -36.13 9.63
C ASP A 64 11.87 -36.57 8.73
N PHE A 65 11.13 -35.62 8.12
CA PHE A 65 10.01 -35.93 7.25
C PHE A 65 10.41 -36.82 6.06
N ASP A 66 9.73 -37.96 5.90
CA ASP A 66 9.99 -38.99 4.88
C ASP A 66 8.70 -39.54 4.22
N GLU A 67 7.55 -38.90 4.43
CA GLU A 67 6.23 -39.41 3.99
C GLU A 67 5.80 -38.88 2.60
N ASP A 68 6.72 -38.73 1.65
CA ASP A 68 6.43 -38.18 0.31
C ASP A 68 5.57 -39.14 -0.54
N MET A 69 5.83 -40.44 -0.46
CA MET A 69 5.07 -41.46 -1.18
C MET A 69 3.63 -41.54 -0.68
N THR A 70 3.43 -41.40 0.64
CA THR A 70 2.10 -41.32 1.24
C THR A 70 1.34 -40.08 0.76
N ALA A 71 2.02 -38.93 0.62
CA ALA A 71 1.40 -37.73 0.07
C ALA A 71 0.90 -37.97 -1.37
N LYS A 72 1.71 -38.59 -2.23
CA LYS A 72 1.29 -38.94 -3.60
C LYS A 72 0.06 -39.86 -3.63
N ASN A 73 0.01 -40.86 -2.76
CA ASN A 73 -1.14 -41.76 -2.66
C ASN A 73 -2.41 -41.03 -2.21
N TYR A 74 -2.32 -40.15 -1.20
CA TYR A 74 -3.48 -39.35 -0.79
C TYR A 74 -3.96 -38.41 -1.89
N GLN A 75 -3.03 -37.87 -2.69
CA GLN A 75 -3.40 -37.02 -3.81
C GLN A 75 -4.12 -37.79 -4.92
N SER A 76 -3.63 -38.97 -5.30
CA SER A 76 -4.28 -39.79 -6.32
C SER A 76 -5.68 -40.21 -5.89
N GLU A 77 -5.85 -40.63 -4.64
CA GLU A 77 -7.16 -40.97 -4.09
C GLU A 77 -8.11 -39.76 -4.07
N LEU A 78 -7.61 -38.58 -3.67
CA LEU A 78 -8.42 -37.36 -3.65
C LEU A 78 -8.84 -36.94 -5.06
N LEU A 79 -7.95 -37.10 -6.04
CA LEU A 79 -8.23 -36.80 -7.44
C LEU A 79 -9.34 -37.71 -7.98
N GLU A 80 -9.29 -39.02 -7.69
CA GLU A 80 -10.33 -39.97 -8.05
C GLU A 80 -11.68 -39.62 -7.42
N GLU A 81 -11.70 -39.29 -6.13
CA GLU A 81 -12.93 -38.93 -5.42
C GLU A 81 -13.52 -37.61 -5.93
N SER A 82 -12.67 -36.61 -6.20
CA SER A 82 -13.09 -35.32 -6.77
C SER A 82 -13.62 -35.46 -8.20
N SER A 83 -13.11 -36.42 -8.98
CA SER A 83 -13.60 -36.72 -10.32
C SER A 83 -14.99 -37.37 -10.28
N ARG A 84 -15.30 -38.08 -9.20
CA ARG A 84 -16.63 -38.67 -8.98
C ARG A 84 -17.66 -37.63 -8.51
N TYR A 85 -17.22 -36.64 -7.73
CA TYR A 85 -18.06 -35.58 -7.17
C TYR A 85 -17.49 -34.18 -7.45
N PRO A 86 -17.61 -33.66 -8.68
CA PRO A 86 -16.93 -32.45 -9.11
C PRO A 86 -17.42 -31.16 -8.43
N ASP A 87 -18.69 -31.11 -8.00
CA ASP A 87 -19.31 -29.89 -7.49
C ASP A 87 -19.32 -29.78 -5.96
N SER A 88 -18.68 -30.71 -5.25
CA SER A 88 -18.70 -30.75 -3.79
C SER A 88 -17.37 -31.11 -3.18
N VAL A 89 -17.14 -30.64 -1.95
CA VAL A 89 -16.02 -31.11 -1.13
C VAL A 89 -16.26 -32.58 -0.73
N PRO A 90 -15.26 -33.47 -0.84
CA PRO A 90 -15.39 -34.87 -0.45
C PRO A 90 -15.33 -35.03 1.08
N TYR A 91 -16.37 -34.52 1.77
CA TYR A 91 -16.48 -34.55 3.23
C TYR A 91 -16.29 -35.94 3.84
N PRO A 92 -16.95 -37.01 3.34
CA PRO A 92 -16.81 -38.33 3.94
C PRO A 92 -15.39 -38.86 3.86
N TRP A 93 -14.70 -38.62 2.73
CA TRP A 93 -13.31 -39.01 2.52
C TRP A 93 -12.38 -38.28 3.48
N LEU A 94 -12.48 -36.95 3.58
CA LEU A 94 -11.66 -36.14 4.50
C LEU A 94 -11.84 -36.60 5.95
N LEU A 95 -13.09 -36.75 6.39
CA LEU A 95 -13.42 -37.19 7.75
C LEU A 95 -12.87 -38.59 8.03
N ALA A 96 -12.99 -39.51 7.07
CA ALA A 96 -12.45 -40.87 7.21
C ALA A 96 -10.92 -40.87 7.32
N LYS A 97 -10.22 -40.11 6.46
CA LYS A 97 -8.75 -40.03 6.48
C LYS A 97 -8.23 -39.45 7.78
N PHE A 98 -8.80 -38.35 8.28
CA PHE A 98 -8.37 -37.80 9.57
C PHE A 98 -8.65 -38.75 10.75
N ARG A 99 -9.79 -39.47 10.75
CA ARG A 99 -10.10 -40.45 11.79
C ARG A 99 -9.15 -41.64 11.76
N GLN A 100 -8.76 -42.11 10.56
CA GLN A 100 -7.75 -43.16 10.40
C GLN A 100 -6.39 -42.74 10.98
N LEU A 101 -6.07 -41.45 10.96
CA LEU A 101 -4.87 -40.88 11.59
C LEU A 101 -4.99 -40.69 13.11
N SER A 102 -6.10 -41.12 13.72
CA SER A 102 -6.37 -40.99 15.16
C SER A 102 -6.34 -39.54 15.66
N LEU A 103 -6.95 -38.64 14.90
CA LEU A 103 -7.12 -37.22 15.25
C LEU A 103 -8.55 -36.94 15.72
N ASP A 104 -8.72 -35.86 16.48
CA ASP A 104 -10.06 -35.39 16.86
C ASP A 104 -10.66 -34.65 15.67
N VAL A 105 -11.69 -35.21 15.02
CA VAL A 105 -12.21 -34.69 13.75
C VAL A 105 -13.59 -34.09 13.91
N TYR A 106 -13.77 -32.90 13.36
CA TYR A 106 -14.99 -32.11 13.48
C TYR A 106 -15.40 -31.49 12.14
N THR A 107 -16.68 -31.15 12.05
CA THR A 107 -17.25 -30.37 10.95
C THR A 107 -17.83 -29.09 11.48
N HIS A 108 -17.71 -28.02 10.71
CA HIS A 108 -18.21 -26.70 11.08
C HIS A 108 -19.06 -26.15 9.94
N ASN A 109 -20.34 -25.90 10.21
CA ASN A 109 -21.28 -25.38 9.21
C ASN A 109 -21.46 -23.87 9.43
N PHE A 110 -21.56 -23.11 8.35
CA PHE A 110 -21.79 -21.66 8.40
C PHE A 110 -22.75 -21.23 7.28
N THR A 111 -23.39 -20.07 7.47
CA THR A 111 -24.31 -19.49 6.48
C THR A 111 -23.99 -18.02 6.25
N LEU A 112 -23.76 -17.64 5.01
CA LEU A 112 -23.65 -16.24 4.57
C LEU A 112 -25.02 -15.76 4.09
N ASN A 113 -25.60 -14.81 4.81
CA ASN A 113 -26.73 -14.01 4.36
C ASN A 113 -26.18 -12.85 3.52
N TYR A 114 -26.24 -13.00 2.21
CA TYR A 114 -25.61 -12.04 1.30
C TYR A 114 -26.30 -10.67 1.39
N PRO A 115 -25.58 -9.60 1.79
CA PRO A 115 -26.21 -8.33 2.16
C PRO A 115 -26.60 -7.45 0.98
N LEU A 116 -26.18 -7.81 -0.24
CA LEU A 116 -26.35 -7.03 -1.46
C LEU A 116 -27.28 -7.70 -2.49
N GLY A 117 -27.51 -9.01 -2.38
CA GLY A 117 -28.51 -9.72 -3.18
C GLY A 117 -29.81 -9.84 -2.39
N TYR A 118 -30.93 -10.01 -3.09
CA TYR A 118 -32.29 -10.09 -2.54
C TYR A 118 -32.49 -11.29 -1.59
N GLY A 119 -31.87 -11.26 -0.40
CA GLY A 119 -31.96 -12.31 0.61
C GLY A 119 -31.31 -13.64 0.22
N THR A 120 -30.37 -13.67 -0.73
CA THR A 120 -29.68 -14.90 -1.10
C THR A 120 -28.84 -15.43 0.06
N LYS A 121 -28.99 -16.72 0.35
CA LYS A 121 -28.25 -17.41 1.41
C LYS A 121 -27.31 -18.42 0.80
N TYR A 122 -26.04 -18.37 1.21
CA TYR A 122 -25.02 -19.34 0.83
C TYR A 122 -24.62 -20.12 2.08
N THR A 123 -24.69 -21.43 2.02
CA THR A 123 -24.24 -22.30 3.12
C THR A 123 -22.92 -22.93 2.76
N GLY A 124 -22.03 -23.06 3.75
CA GLY A 124 -20.77 -23.75 3.59
C GLY A 124 -20.42 -24.62 4.78
N LYS A 125 -19.47 -25.51 4.60
CA LYS A 125 -19.03 -26.46 5.61
C LYS A 125 -17.51 -26.65 5.57
N ASN A 126 -16.87 -26.37 6.69
CA ASN A 126 -15.46 -26.62 6.91
C ASN A 126 -15.24 -27.97 7.59
N VAL A 127 -14.06 -28.56 7.37
CA VAL A 127 -13.59 -29.76 8.08
C VAL A 127 -12.31 -29.40 8.80
N TYR A 128 -12.22 -29.72 10.09
CA TYR A 128 -10.98 -29.54 10.84
C TYR A 128 -10.68 -30.75 11.71
N ALA A 129 -9.40 -31.00 11.91
CA ALA A 129 -8.90 -32.07 12.77
C ALA A 129 -7.85 -31.52 13.73
N ILE A 130 -7.88 -31.97 14.98
CA ILE A 130 -6.96 -31.51 16.03
C ILE A 130 -6.04 -32.66 16.42
N LEU A 131 -4.74 -32.42 16.34
CA LEU A 131 -3.70 -33.24 16.96
C LEU A 131 -3.38 -32.64 18.33
N ARG A 132 -3.72 -33.37 19.39
CA ARG A 132 -3.40 -32.96 20.78
C ARG A 132 -1.90 -33.10 21.08
N ALA A 133 -1.33 -32.07 21.71
CA ALA A 133 0.06 -32.06 22.14
C ALA A 133 0.33 -33.14 23.21
N PRO A 134 1.32 -34.03 23.02
CA PRO A 134 1.69 -35.01 24.04
C PRO A 134 2.45 -34.42 25.23
N ARG A 135 3.07 -33.23 25.10
CA ARG A 135 3.93 -32.64 26.14
C ARG A 135 3.30 -31.52 26.97
N SER A 136 2.09 -31.06 26.63
CA SER A 136 1.46 -29.89 27.26
C SER A 136 -0.03 -30.11 27.43
N ALA A 137 -0.66 -29.27 28.24
CA ALA A 137 -2.10 -29.32 28.54
C ALA A 137 -2.99 -28.72 27.42
N SER A 138 -2.55 -28.74 26.16
CA SER A 138 -3.31 -28.24 25.01
C SER A 138 -3.79 -26.77 25.13
N THR A 139 -3.04 -25.92 25.84
CA THR A 139 -3.39 -24.50 26.07
C THR A 139 -3.12 -23.61 24.86
N GLU A 140 -2.28 -24.05 23.93
CA GLU A 140 -1.87 -23.31 22.74
C GLU A 140 -1.98 -24.17 21.50
N ALA A 141 -2.22 -23.54 20.35
CA ALA A 141 -2.41 -24.22 19.09
C ALA A 141 -1.67 -23.54 17.92
N LEU A 142 -1.30 -24.34 16.93
CA LEU A 142 -0.81 -23.94 15.62
C LEU A 142 -1.79 -24.41 14.56
N VAL A 143 -2.03 -23.62 13.51
CA VAL A 143 -2.97 -23.96 12.44
C VAL A 143 -2.22 -24.24 11.14
N LEU A 144 -2.51 -25.37 10.50
CA LEU A 144 -2.21 -25.63 9.10
C LEU A 144 -3.53 -25.57 8.32
N SER A 145 -3.73 -24.53 7.53
CA SER A 145 -4.96 -24.36 6.73
C SER A 145 -4.73 -24.63 5.25
N VAL A 146 -5.72 -25.24 4.62
CA VAL A 146 -5.74 -25.51 3.19
C VAL A 146 -7.14 -25.23 2.64
N PRO A 147 -7.31 -24.33 1.68
CA PRO A 147 -8.59 -24.21 0.99
C PRO A 147 -8.83 -25.41 0.08
N TYR A 148 -10.03 -25.99 0.07
CA TYR A 148 -10.43 -26.95 -0.96
C TYR A 148 -11.06 -26.21 -2.14
N ARG A 149 -10.49 -26.38 -3.34
CA ARG A 149 -11.04 -25.86 -4.59
C ARG A 149 -11.58 -27.02 -5.44
N PRO A 150 -12.89 -27.07 -5.72
CA PRO A 150 -13.45 -28.09 -6.60
C PRO A 150 -12.91 -27.92 -8.04
N PRO A 151 -12.91 -28.98 -8.87
CA PRO A 151 -12.53 -28.88 -10.29
C PRO A 151 -13.33 -27.83 -11.08
N SER A 152 -14.55 -27.51 -10.65
CA SER A 152 -15.40 -26.48 -11.25
C SER A 152 -15.05 -25.04 -10.84
N SER A 153 -14.09 -24.83 -9.93
CA SER A 153 -13.69 -23.50 -9.49
C SER A 153 -12.89 -22.75 -10.57
N ALA A 154 -13.01 -21.42 -10.60
CA ALA A 154 -12.21 -20.56 -11.47
C ALA A 154 -10.72 -20.52 -11.09
N HIS A 155 -10.38 -20.83 -9.84
CA HIS A 155 -9.01 -20.81 -9.34
C HIS A 155 -8.32 -22.17 -9.50
N PRO A 156 -6.98 -22.20 -9.64
CA PRO A 156 -6.22 -23.44 -9.74
C PRO A 156 -6.42 -24.32 -8.51
N GLY A 157 -6.58 -25.63 -8.74
CA GLY A 157 -6.80 -26.62 -7.69
C GLY A 157 -5.69 -26.67 -6.65
N THR A 158 -6.05 -27.09 -5.43
CA THR A 158 -5.17 -27.12 -4.24
C THR A 158 -5.03 -28.52 -3.65
N MET A 159 -5.43 -29.56 -4.39
CA MET A 159 -5.39 -30.96 -3.97
C MET A 159 -4.01 -31.44 -3.46
N PRO A 160 -2.88 -31.07 -4.09
CA PRO A 160 -1.55 -31.42 -3.58
C PRO A 160 -1.30 -30.93 -2.15
N SER A 161 -1.87 -29.78 -1.77
CA SER A 161 -1.77 -29.19 -0.43
C SER A 161 -2.46 -30.04 0.62
N ILE A 162 -3.67 -30.55 0.31
CA ILE A 162 -4.44 -31.42 1.21
C ILE A 162 -3.71 -32.74 1.40
N ALA A 163 -3.17 -33.28 0.31
CA ALA A 163 -2.39 -34.50 0.33
C ALA A 163 -1.12 -34.36 1.19
N LEU A 164 -0.38 -33.26 1.05
CA LEU A 164 0.76 -32.95 1.91
C LEU A 164 0.32 -32.74 3.37
N MET A 165 -0.80 -32.07 3.61
CA MET A 165 -1.34 -31.87 4.95
C MET A 165 -1.67 -33.20 5.64
N LEU A 166 -2.31 -34.15 4.95
CA LEU A 166 -2.60 -35.48 5.49
C LEU A 166 -1.33 -36.29 5.76
N SER A 167 -0.34 -36.19 4.87
CA SER A 167 0.97 -36.81 5.07
C SER A 167 1.70 -36.23 6.28
N LEU A 168 1.71 -34.89 6.42
CA LEU A 168 2.25 -34.20 7.60
C LEU A 168 1.50 -34.59 8.87
N ALA A 169 0.18 -34.72 8.83
CA ALA A 169 -0.61 -35.16 9.98
C ALA A 169 -0.23 -36.58 10.43
N LYS A 170 -0.04 -37.50 9.48
CA LYS A 170 0.46 -38.86 9.74
C LYS A 170 1.86 -38.83 10.37
N PHE A 171 2.75 -38.01 9.84
CA PHE A 171 4.10 -37.83 10.38
C PHE A 171 4.05 -37.23 11.79
N PHE A 172 3.35 -36.10 11.99
CA PHE A 172 3.23 -35.39 13.27
C PHE A 172 2.64 -36.26 14.36
N ARG A 173 1.69 -37.14 14.05
CA ARG A 173 1.12 -38.08 15.02
C ARG A 173 2.14 -39.02 15.64
N ARG A 174 3.20 -39.40 14.92
CA ARG A 174 4.28 -40.26 15.45
C ARG A 174 5.25 -39.51 16.36
N GLN A 175 5.30 -38.19 16.21
CA GLN A 175 6.28 -37.35 16.89
C GLN A 175 5.84 -36.97 18.30
N LYS A 176 6.76 -37.10 19.26
CA LYS A 176 6.50 -36.86 20.70
C LYS A 176 6.91 -35.46 21.18
N TYR A 177 7.40 -34.60 20.30
CA TYR A 177 8.00 -33.32 20.68
C TYR A 177 7.03 -32.13 20.61
N TRP A 178 5.78 -32.33 20.20
CA TRP A 178 4.81 -31.25 20.15
C TRP A 178 4.40 -30.79 21.55
N ALA A 179 4.53 -29.49 21.77
CA ALA A 179 4.10 -28.77 22.97
C ALA A 179 2.80 -27.99 22.72
N LYS A 180 2.41 -27.80 21.46
CA LYS A 180 1.17 -27.12 21.05
C LYS A 180 0.30 -28.07 20.24
N ASP A 181 -1.01 -27.88 20.37
CA ASP A 181 -1.96 -28.59 19.52
C ASP A 181 -1.74 -28.16 18.06
N VAL A 182 -1.89 -29.08 17.11
CA VAL A 182 -1.85 -28.76 15.68
C VAL A 182 -3.23 -28.96 15.10
N ILE A 183 -3.82 -27.88 14.59
CA ILE A 183 -5.13 -27.87 13.95
C ILE A 183 -4.92 -27.94 12.43
N PHE A 184 -5.42 -28.99 11.81
CA PHE A 184 -5.49 -29.12 10.36
C PHE A 184 -6.87 -28.65 9.90
N LEU A 185 -6.91 -27.56 9.13
CA LEU A 185 -8.15 -26.92 8.69
C LEU A 185 -8.31 -27.01 7.17
N VAL A 186 -9.36 -27.66 6.71
CA VAL A 186 -9.80 -27.64 5.31
C VAL A 186 -11.03 -26.77 5.19
N THR A 187 -10.91 -25.67 4.45
CA THR A 187 -12.00 -24.69 4.30
C THR A 187 -12.70 -24.79 2.96
N GLU A 188 -14.02 -24.69 2.99
CA GLU A 188 -14.85 -24.44 1.80
C GLU A 188 -15.00 -22.93 1.59
N HIS A 189 -15.09 -22.48 0.33
CA HIS A 189 -15.19 -21.05 -0.01
C HIS A 189 -14.03 -20.17 0.51
N GLU A 190 -12.83 -20.74 0.63
CA GLU A 190 -11.57 -20.04 0.94
C GLU A 190 -11.69 -19.05 2.11
N GLN A 191 -11.63 -17.74 1.82
CA GLN A 191 -11.68 -16.65 2.78
C GLN A 191 -12.97 -16.67 3.61
N LEU A 192 -14.12 -16.99 3.00
CA LEU A 192 -15.39 -17.02 3.72
C LEU A 192 -15.40 -18.14 4.76
N GLY A 193 -14.91 -19.33 4.38
CA GLY A 193 -14.81 -20.47 5.30
C GLY A 193 -13.87 -20.20 6.46
N VAL A 194 -12.71 -19.59 6.19
CA VAL A 194 -11.73 -19.22 7.23
C VAL A 194 -12.32 -18.17 8.18
N GLN A 195 -12.97 -17.13 7.64
CA GLN A 195 -13.59 -16.08 8.45
C GLN A 195 -14.67 -16.66 9.37
N ALA A 196 -15.57 -17.50 8.84
CA ALA A 196 -16.59 -18.15 9.63
C ALA A 196 -16.00 -19.05 10.71
N TRP A 197 -14.94 -19.80 10.38
CA TRP A 197 -14.26 -20.67 11.34
C TRP A 197 -13.59 -19.88 12.46
N LEU A 198 -12.90 -18.79 12.15
CA LEU A 198 -12.27 -17.92 13.14
C LEU A 198 -13.31 -17.22 14.05
N GLU A 199 -14.39 -16.71 13.48
CA GLU A 199 -15.50 -16.13 14.24
C GLU A 199 -16.11 -17.14 15.22
N ALA A 200 -16.34 -18.38 14.76
CA ALA A 200 -16.85 -19.46 15.60
C ALA A 200 -15.80 -19.97 16.63
N TYR A 201 -14.50 -19.88 16.32
CA TYR A 201 -13.40 -20.19 17.25
C TYR A 201 -13.35 -19.22 18.42
N HIS A 202 -13.46 -17.94 18.13
CA HIS A 202 -13.35 -16.87 19.12
C HIS A 202 -14.70 -16.46 19.73
N GLN A 203 -15.83 -16.97 19.25
CA GLN A 203 -17.20 -16.55 19.63
C GLN A 203 -17.42 -15.06 19.43
N THR A 204 -16.98 -14.55 18.29
CA THR A 204 -17.07 -13.13 17.96
C THR A 204 -17.66 -12.95 16.57
N THR A 205 -18.49 -11.94 16.38
CA THR A 205 -18.97 -11.54 15.05
C THR A 205 -18.14 -10.38 14.53
N CYS A 206 -17.67 -10.50 13.30
CA CYS A 206 -16.82 -9.51 12.67
C CYS A 206 -17.57 -8.73 11.59
N GLY A 207 -17.65 -7.40 11.73
CA GLY A 207 -18.32 -6.55 10.74
C GLY A 207 -19.81 -6.34 11.05
N ARG A 208 -20.68 -6.43 10.04
CA ARG A 208 -22.11 -6.14 10.22
C ARG A 208 -22.84 -7.39 10.74
N SER A 209 -23.51 -7.24 11.88
CA SER A 209 -24.32 -8.31 12.48
C SER A 209 -25.37 -8.84 11.48
N GLY A 210 -25.54 -10.15 11.46
CA GLY A 210 -26.50 -10.87 10.63
C GLY A 210 -26.04 -11.19 9.19
N VAL A 211 -24.85 -10.73 8.76
CA VAL A 211 -24.30 -11.05 7.43
C VAL A 211 -23.71 -12.46 7.39
N LEU A 212 -22.76 -12.76 8.28
CA LEU A 212 -22.17 -14.08 8.40
C LEU A 212 -22.69 -14.72 9.68
N ASP A 213 -23.48 -15.78 9.54
CA ASP A 213 -23.78 -16.69 10.64
C ASP A 213 -22.66 -17.73 10.71
N HIS A 214 -21.76 -17.50 11.65
CA HIS A 214 -20.59 -18.35 11.84
C HIS A 214 -20.94 -19.72 12.39
N GLY A 215 -22.14 -19.96 12.92
CA GLY A 215 -22.52 -21.24 13.52
C GLY A 215 -21.69 -21.64 14.76
N ASP A 216 -22.02 -22.78 15.35
CA ASP A 216 -21.35 -23.29 16.56
C ASP A 216 -20.22 -24.27 16.23
N MET A 217 -19.22 -24.33 17.12
CA MET A 217 -18.15 -25.33 17.05
C MET A 217 -18.23 -26.33 18.19
N THR A 218 -18.10 -27.60 17.82
CA THR A 218 -18.17 -28.75 18.74
C THR A 218 -16.85 -29.03 19.45
N GLY A 219 -15.71 -28.77 18.79
CA GLY A 219 -14.37 -29.00 19.33
C GLY A 219 -13.49 -27.76 19.21
N ARG A 220 -12.63 -27.54 20.20
CA ARG A 220 -11.65 -26.43 20.20
C ARG A 220 -10.27 -26.91 20.64
N GLY A 221 -9.25 -26.24 20.11
CA GLY A 221 -7.87 -26.32 20.57
C GLY A 221 -7.57 -25.22 21.60
N GLY A 222 -6.30 -25.09 21.94
CA GLY A 222 -5.78 -23.97 22.74
C GLY A 222 -5.78 -22.62 21.99
N ALA A 223 -5.24 -21.57 22.60
CA ALA A 223 -5.10 -20.28 21.95
C ALA A 223 -4.20 -20.40 20.70
N ILE A 224 -4.70 -19.96 19.54
CA ILE A 224 -3.96 -20.03 18.29
C ILE A 224 -2.82 -19.01 18.34
N GLN A 225 -1.58 -19.47 18.22
CA GLN A 225 -0.41 -18.59 18.19
C GLN A 225 -0.04 -18.16 16.77
N ALA A 226 -0.07 -19.10 15.82
CA ALA A 226 0.31 -18.86 14.44
C ALA A 226 -0.43 -19.80 13.48
N ALA A 227 -0.59 -19.35 12.23
CA ALA A 227 -1.19 -20.14 11.16
C ALA A 227 -0.32 -20.15 9.90
N ILE A 228 -0.23 -21.30 9.24
CA ILE A 228 0.39 -21.43 7.92
C ILE A 228 -0.69 -21.92 6.97
N ASN A 229 -0.93 -21.16 5.92
CA ASN A 229 -1.86 -21.55 4.86
C ASN A 229 -1.07 -22.09 3.66
N LEU A 230 -1.52 -23.21 3.09
CA LEU A 230 -0.78 -23.92 2.05
C LEU A 230 -1.64 -24.04 0.78
N GLU A 231 -1.12 -23.52 -0.34
CA GLU A 231 -1.78 -23.48 -1.64
C GLU A 231 -0.85 -23.99 -2.75
N LEU A 232 -0.79 -25.30 -2.94
CA LEU A 232 0.01 -25.96 -3.96
C LEU A 232 -0.84 -26.32 -5.17
N HIS A 233 -0.40 -25.90 -6.36
CA HIS A 233 -1.12 -26.13 -7.61
C HIS A 233 -0.62 -27.33 -8.42
N ALA A 234 0.54 -27.89 -8.06
CA ALA A 234 1.13 -29.01 -8.76
C ALA A 234 1.91 -29.93 -7.80
N GLU A 235 2.16 -31.17 -8.25
CA GLU A 235 2.98 -32.16 -7.55
C GLU A 235 4.46 -31.79 -7.52
N LYS A 236 4.90 -31.16 -8.60
CA LYS A 236 6.28 -30.76 -8.85
C LYS A 236 6.34 -29.25 -8.81
N ILE A 237 6.80 -28.73 -7.68
CA ILE A 237 6.79 -27.29 -7.43
C ILE A 237 8.09 -26.70 -7.97
N GLY A 238 8.00 -25.69 -8.81
CA GLY A 238 9.15 -24.97 -9.35
C GLY A 238 9.61 -23.83 -8.46
N HIS A 239 8.66 -23.07 -7.92
CA HIS A 239 8.88 -21.97 -7.00
C HIS A 239 7.73 -21.90 -6.00
N VAL A 240 8.03 -21.35 -4.82
CA VAL A 240 7.06 -21.09 -3.76
C VAL A 240 7.03 -19.59 -3.52
N ASP A 241 5.87 -18.99 -3.74
CA ASP A 241 5.60 -17.60 -3.44
C ASP A 241 5.05 -17.49 -2.02
N VAL A 242 5.60 -16.53 -1.27
CA VAL A 242 5.21 -16.27 0.11
C VAL A 242 4.30 -15.04 0.10
N LYS A 243 3.01 -15.25 0.31
CA LYS A 243 2.03 -14.16 0.38
C LYS A 243 1.93 -13.64 1.81
N VAL A 244 2.01 -12.33 1.96
CA VAL A 244 2.08 -11.65 3.26
C VAL A 244 1.04 -10.53 3.41
N GLU A 245 0.38 -10.14 2.32
CA GLU A 245 -0.53 -9.01 2.28
C GLU A 245 -1.90 -9.36 2.88
N GLY A 246 -2.18 -8.78 4.05
CA GLY A 246 -3.44 -8.92 4.78
C GLY A 246 -4.46 -7.82 4.51
N LEU A 247 -5.55 -7.87 5.29
CA LEU A 247 -6.64 -6.89 5.23
C LEU A 247 -6.13 -5.46 5.48
N ASN A 248 -6.57 -4.51 4.65
CA ASN A 248 -6.22 -3.08 4.75
C ASN A 248 -4.70 -2.80 4.81
N GLY A 249 -3.88 -3.71 4.29
CA GLY A 249 -2.42 -3.55 4.29
C GLY A 249 -1.73 -3.96 5.59
N GLN A 250 -2.42 -4.68 6.49
CA GLN A 250 -1.79 -5.34 7.63
C GLN A 250 -0.83 -6.44 7.14
N LEU A 251 0.32 -6.58 7.81
CA LEU A 251 1.35 -7.55 7.47
C LEU A 251 1.65 -8.45 8.68
N PRO A 252 2.08 -9.71 8.45
CA PRO A 252 2.59 -10.58 9.51
C PRO A 252 3.85 -10.01 10.15
N ASN A 253 4.18 -10.56 11.30
CA ASN A 253 5.49 -10.35 11.89
C ASN A 253 6.62 -10.78 10.93
N LEU A 254 7.60 -9.89 10.70
CA LEU A 254 8.71 -10.12 9.77
C LEU A 254 9.54 -11.38 10.10
N ASP A 255 9.67 -11.76 11.37
CA ASP A 255 10.43 -12.96 11.75
C ASP A 255 9.77 -14.25 11.24
N LEU A 256 8.43 -14.29 11.16
CA LEU A 256 7.70 -15.41 10.57
C LEU A 256 8.00 -15.54 9.07
N VAL A 257 8.04 -14.41 8.35
CA VAL A 257 8.34 -14.38 6.93
C VAL A 257 9.80 -14.75 6.67
N ASN A 258 10.73 -14.23 7.48
CA ASN A 258 12.15 -14.58 7.43
C ASN A 258 12.36 -16.07 7.70
N LEU A 259 11.61 -16.66 8.63
CA LEU A 259 11.62 -18.09 8.92
C LEU A 259 11.26 -18.91 7.67
N VAL A 260 10.19 -18.54 6.99
CA VAL A 260 9.79 -19.17 5.72
C VAL A 260 10.90 -19.08 4.68
N HIS A 261 11.40 -17.86 4.41
CA HIS A 261 12.44 -17.68 3.40
C HIS A 261 13.71 -18.48 3.72
N ARG A 262 14.15 -18.52 4.98
CA ARG A 262 15.31 -19.32 5.37
C ARG A 262 15.07 -20.82 5.26
N MET A 263 13.87 -21.32 5.58
CA MET A 263 13.57 -22.74 5.41
C MET A 263 13.50 -23.13 3.93
N CYS A 264 12.91 -22.30 3.08
CA CYS A 264 12.88 -22.52 1.63
C CYS A 264 14.29 -22.45 1.01
N SER A 265 15.10 -21.46 1.39
CA SER A 265 16.47 -21.31 0.89
C SER A 265 17.42 -22.41 1.40
N LYS A 266 17.13 -23.04 2.54
CA LYS A 266 17.90 -24.20 3.02
C LYS A 266 17.72 -25.44 2.12
N GLU A 267 16.54 -25.60 1.53
CA GLU A 267 16.22 -26.76 0.68
C GLU A 267 16.35 -26.44 -0.83
N GLY A 268 16.58 -25.18 -1.22
CA GLY A 268 16.76 -24.73 -2.61
C GLY A 268 18.13 -24.08 -2.87
N GLU A 269 18.67 -24.24 -4.08
CA GLU A 269 19.91 -23.56 -4.48
C GLU A 269 19.68 -22.06 -4.76
N ASN A 270 20.48 -21.19 -4.14
CA ASN A 270 20.53 -19.77 -4.48
C ASN A 270 21.25 -19.56 -5.82
N SER A 271 20.66 -18.75 -6.70
CA SER A 271 21.21 -18.46 -8.02
C SER A 271 22.07 -17.18 -8.07
N ASN A 272 22.98 -17.20 -9.04
CA ASN A 272 24.17 -16.38 -9.21
C ASN A 272 23.98 -14.86 -9.38
N HIS A 273 25.07 -14.13 -9.14
CA HIS A 273 25.29 -12.70 -9.39
C HIS A 273 24.63 -12.20 -10.69
N ARG A 274 23.67 -11.28 -10.55
CA ARG A 274 23.08 -10.52 -11.66
C ARG A 274 23.74 -9.15 -11.78
N ASP A 275 23.63 -8.56 -12.97
CA ASP A 275 23.99 -7.17 -13.25
C ASP A 275 23.26 -6.22 -12.28
N PRO A 276 23.96 -5.30 -11.57
CA PRO A 276 23.37 -4.42 -10.56
C PRO A 276 22.15 -3.63 -11.04
N MET A 277 22.14 -3.19 -12.31
CA MET A 277 21.01 -2.41 -12.84
C MET A 277 19.76 -3.29 -13.03
N LYS A 278 19.94 -4.52 -13.50
CA LYS A 278 18.84 -5.48 -13.67
C LYS A 278 18.30 -5.93 -12.33
N GLU A 279 19.18 -6.06 -11.35
CA GLU A 279 18.82 -6.41 -9.98
C GLU A 279 18.00 -5.29 -9.33
N TRP A 280 18.44 -4.04 -9.41
CA TRP A 280 17.64 -2.90 -8.93
C TRP A 280 16.27 -2.83 -9.59
N PHE A 281 16.18 -3.02 -10.92
CA PHE A 281 14.89 -2.98 -11.61
C PHE A 281 13.98 -4.14 -11.18
N HIS A 282 14.55 -5.32 -10.92
CA HIS A 282 13.82 -6.45 -10.37
C HIS A 282 13.29 -6.16 -8.96
N GLN A 283 14.14 -5.63 -8.08
CA GLN A 283 13.78 -5.21 -6.72
C GLN A 283 12.70 -4.12 -6.71
N LEU A 284 12.81 -3.14 -7.62
CA LEU A 284 11.80 -2.11 -7.78
C LEU A 284 10.49 -2.69 -8.28
N LYS A 285 10.52 -3.64 -9.22
CA LYS A 285 9.32 -4.33 -9.71
C LYS A 285 8.64 -5.11 -8.58
N THR A 286 9.40 -5.82 -7.76
CA THR A 286 8.87 -6.55 -6.59
C THR A 286 8.27 -5.59 -5.57
N LEU A 287 8.98 -4.50 -5.25
CA LEU A 287 8.49 -3.45 -4.36
C LEU A 287 7.17 -2.85 -4.87
N MET A 288 7.10 -2.51 -6.15
CA MET A 288 5.88 -1.99 -6.77
C MET A 288 4.75 -3.01 -6.79
N ALA A 289 5.05 -4.29 -7.03
CA ALA A 289 4.06 -5.35 -6.96
C ALA A 289 3.43 -5.42 -5.55
N MET A 290 4.26 -5.45 -4.50
CA MET A 290 3.81 -5.43 -3.11
C MET A 290 2.98 -4.18 -2.78
N VAL A 291 3.39 -2.99 -3.25
CA VAL A 291 2.59 -1.76 -3.07
C VAL A 291 1.25 -1.87 -3.77
N THR A 292 1.20 -2.38 -5.00
CA THR A 292 -0.06 -2.49 -5.75
C THR A 292 -1.02 -3.51 -5.15
N THR A 293 -0.53 -4.66 -4.68
CA THR A 293 -1.35 -5.69 -4.02
C THR A 293 -1.89 -5.15 -2.69
N GLN A 294 -1.01 -4.58 -1.86
CA GLN A 294 -1.36 -4.02 -0.55
C GLN A 294 -2.34 -2.83 -0.65
N ALA A 295 -2.23 -2.02 -1.71
CA ALA A 295 -3.11 -0.87 -1.93
C ALA A 295 -4.59 -1.26 -2.13
N THR A 296 -4.88 -2.48 -2.60
CA THR A 296 -6.26 -2.95 -2.74
C THR A 296 -6.96 -3.12 -1.39
N GLY A 297 -6.19 -3.33 -0.30
CA GLY A 297 -6.71 -3.65 1.02
C GLY A 297 -7.37 -5.04 1.12
N ILE A 298 -7.35 -5.82 0.03
CA ILE A 298 -7.88 -7.18 -0.03
C ILE A 298 -6.73 -8.15 0.24
N PRO A 299 -6.91 -9.13 1.13
CA PRO A 299 -5.86 -10.11 1.41
C PRO A 299 -5.67 -11.02 0.20
N ASN A 300 -4.41 -11.27 -0.17
CA ASN A 300 -4.08 -12.11 -1.33
C ASN A 300 -4.05 -13.62 -1.00
N GLY A 301 -4.32 -13.99 0.24
CA GLY A 301 -4.53 -15.36 0.69
C GLY A 301 -5.27 -15.42 2.02
N ASN A 302 -5.61 -16.63 2.46
CA ASN A 302 -6.39 -16.83 3.68
C ASN A 302 -5.71 -16.31 4.96
N HIS A 303 -4.38 -16.22 4.99
CA HIS A 303 -3.61 -15.71 6.13
C HIS A 303 -4.07 -14.31 6.57
N GLY A 304 -4.49 -13.46 5.62
CA GLY A 304 -4.86 -12.07 5.91
C GLY A 304 -6.05 -11.92 6.88
N LEU A 305 -6.88 -12.96 7.01
CA LEU A 305 -8.02 -12.97 7.94
C LEU A 305 -7.59 -13.28 9.38
N PHE A 306 -6.52 -14.04 9.57
CA PHE A 306 -5.98 -14.39 10.89
C PHE A 306 -5.44 -13.16 11.63
N HIS A 307 -4.87 -12.21 10.89
CA HIS A 307 -4.32 -10.98 11.46
C HIS A 307 -5.35 -10.13 12.22
N ARG A 308 -6.63 -10.20 11.81
CA ARG A 308 -7.73 -9.51 12.52
C ARG A 308 -7.93 -10.04 13.94
N PHE A 309 -7.59 -11.30 14.19
CA PHE A 309 -7.67 -11.95 15.49
C PHE A 309 -6.35 -11.89 16.27
N GLY A 310 -5.36 -11.12 15.78
CA GLY A 310 -4.03 -11.05 16.36
C GLY A 310 -3.24 -12.36 16.24
N ILE A 311 -3.55 -13.17 15.23
CA ILE A 311 -2.84 -14.40 14.91
C ILE A 311 -1.89 -14.11 13.75
N GLU A 312 -0.61 -14.43 13.94
CA GLU A 312 0.39 -14.27 12.89
C GLU A 312 0.27 -15.41 11.88
N ALA A 313 0.14 -15.05 10.60
CA ALA A 313 -0.11 -16.03 9.56
C ALA A 313 0.56 -15.68 8.23
N VAL A 314 0.85 -16.70 7.43
CA VAL A 314 1.44 -16.57 6.09
C VAL A 314 0.86 -17.61 5.15
N THR A 315 0.69 -17.28 3.86
CA THR A 315 0.32 -18.27 2.84
C THR A 315 1.54 -18.64 2.00
N LEU A 316 1.78 -19.95 1.84
CA LEU A 316 2.76 -20.50 0.90
C LEU A 316 2.03 -21.00 -0.34
N GLU A 317 2.25 -20.34 -1.48
CA GLU A 317 1.67 -20.72 -2.77
C GLU A 317 2.73 -21.38 -3.65
N GLY A 318 2.47 -22.58 -4.14
CA GLY A 318 3.42 -23.37 -4.93
C GLY A 318 2.96 -23.55 -6.38
N PHE A 319 3.78 -23.12 -7.33
CA PHE A 319 3.49 -23.23 -8.76
C PHE A 319 4.37 -24.28 -9.45
N GLU A 320 3.88 -24.84 -10.55
CA GLU A 320 4.64 -25.80 -11.36
C GLU A 320 5.85 -25.14 -12.04
N LYS A 321 6.95 -25.89 -12.15
CA LYS A 321 8.14 -25.47 -12.89
C LYS A 321 7.91 -25.55 -14.40
N ARG A 322 7.99 -24.43 -15.13
CA ARG A 322 7.96 -24.41 -16.61
C ARG A 322 9.35 -24.59 -17.28
N GLU A 323 10.45 -24.49 -16.52
CA GLU A 323 11.83 -24.48 -17.04
C GLU A 323 12.72 -25.61 -16.47
N LYS A 324 13.96 -25.75 -17.00
CA LYS A 324 14.93 -26.79 -16.61
C LYS A 324 15.45 -26.59 -15.17
N GLY A 325 15.47 -27.69 -14.40
CA GLY A 325 16.07 -27.81 -13.06
C GLY A 325 15.25 -28.78 -12.19
N SER A 326 15.81 -29.28 -11.09
CA SER A 326 15.08 -30.22 -10.22
C SER A 326 13.84 -29.52 -9.60
N PRO A 327 12.62 -30.01 -9.79
CA PRO A 327 11.44 -29.49 -9.10
C PRO A 327 11.45 -29.93 -7.64
N ALA A 328 10.93 -29.08 -6.75
CA ALA A 328 10.68 -29.47 -5.38
C ALA A 328 9.56 -30.52 -5.34
N VAL A 329 9.88 -31.65 -4.73
CA VAL A 329 8.95 -32.77 -4.49
C VAL A 329 8.30 -32.57 -3.12
N PHE A 330 7.16 -33.21 -2.86
CA PHE A 330 6.53 -33.26 -1.54
C PHE A 330 7.51 -33.51 -0.37
N TYR A 331 8.59 -34.25 -0.61
CA TYR A 331 9.66 -34.45 0.37
C TYR A 331 10.28 -33.13 0.86
N GLN A 332 10.75 -32.27 -0.06
CA GLN A 332 11.41 -31.01 0.30
C GLN A 332 10.44 -30.06 1.01
N LEU A 333 9.22 -29.93 0.47
CA LEU A 333 8.22 -29.06 1.07
C LEU A 333 7.75 -29.59 2.43
N GLY A 334 7.61 -30.90 2.60
CA GLY A 334 7.29 -31.52 3.89
C GLY A 334 8.36 -31.24 4.95
N ARG A 335 9.65 -31.23 4.58
CA ARG A 335 10.75 -30.82 5.48
C ARG A 335 10.73 -29.33 5.81
N VAL A 336 10.39 -28.47 4.85
CA VAL A 336 10.15 -27.03 5.10
C VAL A 336 9.02 -26.88 6.12
N MET A 337 7.86 -27.50 5.87
CA MET A 337 6.69 -27.43 6.75
C MET A 337 6.98 -28.00 8.14
N GLU A 338 7.66 -29.13 8.24
CA GLU A 338 8.14 -29.66 9.52
C GLU A 338 9.01 -28.61 10.25
N GLY A 339 10.01 -28.05 9.57
CA GLY A 339 10.89 -27.03 10.14
C GLY A 339 10.13 -25.81 10.66
N LEU A 340 9.14 -25.33 9.90
CA LEU A 340 8.27 -24.22 10.31
C LEU A 340 7.50 -24.55 11.59
N PHE A 341 6.77 -25.68 11.60
CA PHE A 341 6.01 -26.10 12.76
C PHE A 341 6.88 -26.36 13.98
N ARG A 342 8.09 -26.90 13.80
CA ARG A 342 9.06 -27.09 14.90
C ARG A 342 9.53 -25.76 15.49
N SER A 343 9.79 -24.77 14.65
CA SER A 343 10.25 -23.44 15.10
C SER A 343 9.12 -22.71 15.83
N LEU A 344 7.90 -22.74 15.30
CA LEU A 344 6.70 -22.18 15.95
C LEU A 344 6.33 -22.92 17.25
N ASN A 345 6.54 -24.23 17.30
CA ASN A 345 6.31 -25.02 18.51
C ASN A 345 7.24 -24.60 19.66
N ASN A 346 8.43 -24.09 19.38
CA ASN A 346 9.38 -23.62 20.39
C ASN A 346 9.06 -22.22 20.94
N LEU A 347 8.20 -21.46 20.27
CA LEU A 347 7.87 -20.10 20.67
C LEU A 347 7.10 -20.09 22.01
N LEU A 348 7.59 -19.40 23.04
CA LEU A 348 6.93 -19.41 24.36
C LEU A 348 5.90 -18.29 24.52
N GLU A 349 6.01 -17.24 23.73
CA GLU A 349 5.19 -16.03 23.82
C GLU A 349 4.65 -15.64 22.44
N ARG A 350 3.63 -14.79 22.37
CA ARG A 350 3.15 -14.27 21.07
C ARG A 350 4.23 -13.43 20.40
N PHE A 351 4.20 -13.31 19.07
CA PHE A 351 5.12 -12.45 18.33
C PHE A 351 5.01 -10.98 18.77
N HIS A 352 6.12 -10.39 19.22
CA HIS A 352 6.11 -9.00 19.73
C HIS A 352 7.39 -8.18 19.46
N GLN A 353 8.52 -8.81 19.12
CA GLN A 353 9.80 -8.08 19.03
C GLN A 353 10.12 -7.53 17.64
N SER A 354 9.68 -8.20 16.57
CA SER A 354 10.02 -7.82 15.19
C SER A 354 9.03 -6.83 14.57
N TYR A 355 9.36 -6.36 13.36
CA TYR A 355 8.59 -5.36 12.63
C TYR A 355 7.26 -5.90 12.06
N PHE A 356 6.22 -5.07 12.14
CA PHE A 356 4.91 -5.26 11.49
C PHE A 356 4.69 -4.30 10.31
N PHE A 357 5.57 -3.33 10.14
CA PHE A 357 5.47 -2.28 9.12
C PHE A 357 6.75 -2.26 8.28
N TYR A 358 6.72 -2.99 7.17
CA TYR A 358 7.87 -3.14 6.29
C TYR A 358 7.46 -3.31 4.83
N LEU A 359 8.40 -3.09 3.92
CA LEU A 359 8.30 -3.49 2.52
C LEU A 359 9.48 -4.41 2.17
N GLN A 360 9.26 -5.43 1.34
CA GLN A 360 10.28 -6.41 0.97
C GLN A 360 10.61 -6.31 -0.52
N PRO A 361 11.72 -5.62 -0.89
CA PRO A 361 12.21 -5.62 -2.27
C PRO A 361 12.84 -6.97 -2.67
N THR A 362 13.39 -7.71 -1.71
CA THR A 362 13.95 -9.07 -1.86
C THR A 362 13.56 -9.95 -0.67
N THR A 363 13.83 -11.26 -0.76
CA THR A 363 13.52 -12.24 0.29
C THR A 363 14.42 -12.12 1.53
N ASP A 364 15.59 -11.50 1.39
CA ASP A 364 16.61 -11.34 2.43
C ASP A 364 16.78 -9.89 2.89
N ARG A 365 15.98 -8.95 2.37
CA ARG A 365 16.06 -7.53 2.74
C ARG A 365 14.69 -6.91 2.96
N TYR A 366 14.65 -5.90 3.82
CA TYR A 366 13.44 -5.18 4.16
C TYR A 366 13.68 -3.68 4.27
N ILE A 367 12.61 -2.90 4.10
CA ILE A 367 12.58 -1.45 4.25
C ILE A 367 11.63 -1.15 5.41
N SER A 368 12.13 -0.49 6.45
CA SER A 368 11.33 -0.14 7.62
C SER A 368 10.45 1.09 7.39
N ILE A 369 9.42 1.26 8.23
CA ILE A 369 8.51 2.42 8.22
C ILE A 369 9.23 3.78 8.20
N GLY A 370 10.37 3.90 8.88
CA GLY A 370 11.15 5.14 8.91
C GLY A 370 11.74 5.53 7.55
N MET A 371 11.91 4.57 6.64
CA MET A 371 12.51 4.79 5.32
C MET A 371 11.48 5.02 4.22
N TYR A 372 10.32 4.35 4.28
CA TYR A 372 9.29 4.46 3.24
C TYR A 372 8.23 5.55 3.50
N MET A 373 8.05 6.01 4.75
CA MET A 373 7.12 7.11 5.05
C MET A 373 7.56 8.49 4.53
N PRO A 374 8.85 8.88 4.59
CA PRO A 374 9.30 10.20 4.13
C PRO A 374 8.94 10.55 2.67
N PRO A 375 9.05 9.64 1.68
CA PRO A 375 8.54 9.86 0.33
C PRO A 375 7.11 10.42 0.28
N LEU A 376 6.18 9.79 1.00
CA LEU A 376 4.80 10.23 1.08
C LEU A 376 4.69 11.59 1.79
N GLY A 377 5.48 11.79 2.85
CA GLY A 377 5.58 13.06 3.55
C GLY A 377 5.97 14.22 2.61
N LEU A 378 6.89 14.00 1.67
CA LEU A 378 7.28 15.00 0.66
C LEU A 378 6.13 15.31 -0.32
N LEU A 379 5.38 14.29 -0.77
CA LEU A 379 4.20 14.48 -1.62
C LEU A 379 3.13 15.31 -0.91
N CYS A 380 2.84 14.99 0.35
CA CYS A 380 1.86 15.72 1.16
C CYS A 380 2.35 17.15 1.51
N ALA A 381 3.64 17.32 1.78
CA ALA A 381 4.23 18.63 2.04
C ALA A 381 4.09 19.58 0.85
N ALA A 382 4.17 19.08 -0.39
CA ALA A 382 3.93 19.89 -1.58
C ALA A 382 2.51 20.49 -1.58
N LEU A 383 1.49 19.72 -1.20
CA LEU A 383 0.11 20.19 -1.09
C LEU A 383 -0.05 21.26 0.00
N LEU A 384 0.53 21.03 1.18
CA LEU A 384 0.49 21.96 2.31
C LEU A 384 1.20 23.28 2.00
N ILE A 385 2.37 23.22 1.36
CA ILE A 385 3.14 24.40 0.95
C ILE A 385 2.38 25.21 -0.09
N LYS A 386 1.71 24.55 -1.05
CA LYS A 386 0.86 25.23 -2.02
C LYS A 386 -0.31 25.94 -1.33
N ALA A 387 -0.99 25.27 -0.42
CA ALA A 387 -2.09 25.87 0.35
C ALA A 387 -1.62 27.12 1.13
N PHE A 388 -0.48 27.01 1.81
CA PHE A 388 0.11 28.13 2.54
C PHE A 388 0.57 29.27 1.62
N GLY A 389 1.16 28.95 0.47
CA GLY A 389 1.56 29.95 -0.54
C GLY A 389 0.38 30.72 -1.13
N LEU A 390 -0.75 30.05 -1.38
CA LEU A 390 -2.00 30.69 -1.82
C LEU A 390 -2.58 31.61 -0.72
N TRP A 391 -2.57 31.16 0.54
CA TRP A 391 -3.01 31.96 1.67
C TRP A 391 -2.18 33.25 1.83
N LEU A 392 -0.86 33.15 1.77
CA LEU A 392 0.04 34.31 1.86
C LEU A 392 -0.14 35.30 0.70
N ARG A 393 -0.41 34.81 -0.53
CA ARG A 393 -0.71 35.68 -1.68
C ARG A 393 -2.00 36.47 -1.44
N MET A 394 -3.02 35.81 -0.93
CA MET A 394 -4.31 36.44 -0.62
C MET A 394 -4.19 37.56 0.43
N GLN A 395 -3.22 37.47 1.34
CA GLN A 395 -2.95 38.52 2.34
C GLN A 395 -2.16 39.72 1.80
N LYS A 396 -1.53 39.61 0.63
CA LYS A 396 -0.56 40.61 0.13
C LYS A 396 -1.17 41.68 -0.78
N ASP A 397 -2.35 41.43 -1.36
CA ASP A 397 -3.06 42.38 -2.21
C ASP A 397 -4.09 43.15 -1.36
N PRO A 398 -3.75 44.35 -0.82
CA PRO A 398 -4.17 45.59 -1.49
C PRO A 398 -3.26 46.84 -1.27
N ALA A 399 -1.99 46.71 -0.88
CA ALA A 399 -1.15 47.88 -0.54
C ALA A 399 0.01 48.18 -1.52
N ASP A 400 0.50 47.20 -2.28
CA ASP A 400 1.72 47.36 -3.10
C ASP A 400 1.43 47.79 -4.56
N SER A 401 0.17 47.79 -5.01
CA SER A 401 -0.20 48.18 -6.38
C SER A 401 -0.38 49.68 -6.59
N ALA A 402 -0.39 50.48 -5.52
CA ALA A 402 -0.53 51.94 -5.58
C ALA A 402 0.80 52.72 -5.63
N SER A 403 1.95 52.03 -5.65
CA SER A 403 3.27 52.69 -5.61
C SER A 403 4.24 52.24 -6.69
N ALA A 404 3.76 52.07 -7.93
CA ALA A 404 4.65 52.05 -9.10
C ALA A 404 4.89 53.50 -9.59
N PRO A 405 6.14 54.01 -9.63
CA PRO A 405 6.42 55.32 -10.19
C PRO A 405 6.28 55.27 -11.71
N ALA A 406 5.34 56.03 -12.27
CA ALA A 406 5.23 56.24 -13.71
C ALA A 406 6.51 56.91 -14.23
N GLY A 407 7.12 56.29 -15.24
CA GLY A 407 8.37 56.74 -15.85
C GLY A 407 8.24 58.04 -16.63
N ARG A 408 9.29 58.87 -16.52
CA ARG A 408 9.60 60.07 -17.32
C ARG A 408 9.72 59.80 -18.83
N LYS A 409 9.21 60.74 -19.63
CA LYS A 409 9.76 61.39 -20.86
C LYS A 409 8.83 62.60 -21.17
N GLY A 410 9.25 63.87 -21.06
CA GLY A 410 9.75 64.75 -22.15
C GLY A 410 8.68 64.96 -23.24
N ASP A 411 8.10 66.12 -23.57
CA ASP A 411 8.61 67.51 -23.66
C ASP A 411 7.51 68.59 -23.48
N GLU A 412 8.00 69.77 -23.07
CA GLU A 412 7.57 71.17 -23.31
C GLU A 412 6.10 71.54 -23.61
N ASP A 413 5.51 72.41 -22.78
CA ASP A 413 5.31 73.81 -23.18
C ASP A 413 5.00 74.74 -21.98
N ILE A 414 5.51 75.96 -22.07
CA ILE A 414 5.54 77.01 -21.04
C ILE A 414 4.22 77.79 -21.03
N ARG A 415 3.68 78.10 -19.84
CA ARG A 415 3.03 79.38 -19.51
C ARG A 415 2.90 79.56 -17.98
N GLU A 416 3.57 80.59 -17.48
CA GLU A 416 3.46 81.15 -16.13
C GLU A 416 2.11 81.85 -15.89
N VAL A 417 1.92 82.31 -14.63
CA VAL A 417 0.88 83.20 -14.06
C VAL A 417 -0.26 82.41 -13.39
N ASP A 418 -0.60 82.49 -12.10
CA ASP A 418 -0.19 83.37 -10.99
C ASP A 418 -0.44 82.69 -9.63
N LYS A 419 0.17 83.27 -8.58
CA LYS A 419 0.01 82.97 -7.16
C LYS A 419 -1.45 83.11 -6.69
N GLU A 420 -1.86 82.25 -5.76
CA GLU A 420 -2.54 82.71 -4.54
C GLU A 420 -2.45 81.65 -3.42
N GLU A 421 -1.92 82.10 -2.28
CA GLU A 421 -1.91 81.40 -1.00
C GLU A 421 -3.33 81.41 -0.41
N HIS A 422 -3.84 80.25 0.00
CA HIS A 422 -4.82 80.23 1.08
C HIS A 422 -4.52 79.12 2.09
N SER A 423 -4.12 79.60 3.26
CA SER A 423 -4.09 78.95 4.55
C SER A 423 -5.43 78.30 4.89
N GLY A 424 -5.37 77.06 5.38
CA GLY A 424 -6.51 76.37 5.98
C GLY A 424 -6.05 75.11 6.69
N GLU A 425 -5.68 75.27 7.96
CA GLU A 425 -5.60 74.16 8.93
C GLU A 425 -6.95 73.44 8.96
N GLY A 426 -6.91 72.11 8.83
CA GLY A 426 -8.07 71.25 8.95
C GLY A 426 -7.63 69.84 9.32
N ASP A 427 -7.77 69.52 10.59
CA ASP A 427 -7.64 68.19 11.18
C ASP A 427 -8.28 67.12 10.28
N GLY A 428 -7.43 66.28 9.69
CA GLY A 428 -7.84 65.09 8.96
C GLY A 428 -7.33 63.86 9.69
N ALA A 429 -8.17 63.32 10.59
CA ALA A 429 -7.94 62.04 11.23
C ALA A 429 -7.58 60.98 10.18
N TYR A 430 -6.37 60.43 10.27
CA TYR A 430 -5.96 59.22 9.55
C TYR A 430 -6.78 58.04 10.08
N SER A 431 -7.97 57.82 9.51
CA SER A 431 -8.65 56.55 9.63
C SER A 431 -7.90 55.54 8.77
N VAL A 432 -7.07 54.71 9.40
CA VAL A 432 -6.65 53.44 8.83
C VAL A 432 -7.91 52.59 8.72
N GLU A 433 -8.63 52.73 7.60
CA GLU A 433 -9.66 51.78 7.20
C GLU A 433 -8.96 50.44 6.98
N GLN A 434 -9.03 49.59 8.00
CA GLN A 434 -8.68 48.19 7.89
C GLN A 434 -9.70 47.56 6.94
N GLN A 435 -9.41 47.61 5.65
CA GLN A 435 -10.27 47.10 4.59
C GLN A 435 -10.44 45.60 4.82
N VAL A 436 -11.58 45.23 5.43
CA VAL A 436 -11.94 43.86 5.74
C VAL A 436 -12.07 43.13 4.40
N VAL A 437 -11.21 42.16 4.16
CA VAL A 437 -11.33 41.26 3.00
C VAL A 437 -12.71 40.61 3.09
N ASN A 438 -13.61 40.98 2.18
CA ASN A 438 -15.00 40.51 2.18
C ASN A 438 -15.06 39.08 1.63
N PHE A 439 -14.68 38.12 2.46
CA PHE A 439 -14.85 36.71 2.15
C PHE A 439 -16.33 36.36 2.11
N SER A 440 -16.84 36.01 0.92
CA SER A 440 -18.08 35.25 0.86
C SER A 440 -17.77 33.79 1.23
N LEU A 441 -17.95 33.46 2.51
CA LEU A 441 -17.76 32.12 3.08
C LEU A 441 -18.89 31.15 2.69
N VAL A 442 -20.06 31.68 2.36
CA VAL A 442 -21.26 30.92 2.01
C VAL A 442 -21.01 29.96 0.82
N PRO A 443 -20.53 30.39 -0.35
CA PRO A 443 -20.31 29.48 -1.49
C PRO A 443 -19.25 28.41 -1.20
N VAL A 444 -18.23 28.74 -0.40
CA VAL A 444 -17.19 27.78 0.03
C VAL A 444 -17.79 26.73 0.95
N GLY A 445 -18.54 27.16 1.97
CA GLY A 445 -19.21 26.27 2.91
C GLY A 445 -20.23 25.35 2.24
N VAL A 446 -21.01 25.88 1.29
CA VAL A 446 -21.97 25.09 0.49
C VAL A 446 -21.24 24.04 -0.35
N ALA A 447 -20.15 24.39 -1.02
CA ALA A 447 -19.38 23.45 -1.84
C ALA A 447 -18.76 22.32 -0.99
N VAL A 448 -18.17 22.66 0.16
CA VAL A 448 -17.60 21.67 1.09
C VAL A 448 -18.70 20.78 1.67
N LEU A 449 -19.82 21.34 2.11
CA LEU A 449 -20.93 20.54 2.64
C LEU A 449 -21.52 19.60 1.57
N ALA A 450 -21.75 20.11 0.36
CA ALA A 450 -22.30 19.32 -0.74
C ALA A 450 -21.40 18.15 -1.11
N THR A 451 -20.08 18.37 -1.20
CA THR A 451 -19.10 17.31 -1.49
C THR A 451 -19.05 16.24 -0.40
N HIS A 452 -19.14 16.62 0.89
CA HIS A 452 -19.19 15.67 2.00
C HIS A 452 -20.51 14.88 2.06
N VAL A 453 -21.66 15.54 1.86
CA VAL A 453 -22.97 14.87 1.77
C VAL A 453 -22.96 13.84 0.63
N LEU A 454 -22.36 14.20 -0.49
CA LEU A 454 -22.22 13.31 -1.64
C LEU A 454 -21.24 12.16 -1.36
N GLY A 455 -20.15 12.41 -0.63
CA GLY A 455 -19.26 11.36 -0.13
C GLY A 455 -20.00 10.35 0.77
N VAL A 456 -20.85 10.82 1.68
CA VAL A 456 -21.71 9.95 2.51
C VAL A 456 -22.70 9.16 1.65
N ALA A 457 -23.30 9.80 0.64
CA ALA A 457 -24.18 9.10 -0.31
C ALA A 457 -23.43 7.98 -1.06
N LEU A 458 -22.22 8.26 -1.56
CA LEU A 458 -21.36 7.28 -2.25
C LEU A 458 -20.91 6.13 -1.34
N LEU A 459 -20.69 6.39 -0.05
CA LEU A 459 -20.39 5.34 0.93
C LEU A 459 -21.58 4.38 1.11
N SER A 460 -22.81 4.88 1.02
CA SER A 460 -24.04 4.07 1.08
C SER A 460 -24.46 3.45 -0.25
N ALA A 461 -23.79 3.82 -1.36
CA ALA A 461 -24.18 3.50 -2.72
C ALA A 461 -24.07 2.03 -3.16
N PRO A 462 -23.25 1.12 -2.56
CA PRO A 462 -23.18 -0.26 -3.02
C PRO A 462 -24.53 -0.96 -3.04
N ARG A 463 -25.37 -0.77 -2.00
CA ARG A 463 -26.72 -1.35 -1.93
C ARG A 463 -27.63 -0.90 -3.08
N PRO A 464 -27.89 0.40 -3.28
CA PRO A 464 -28.76 0.85 -4.36
C PRO A 464 -28.18 0.56 -5.75
N PHE A 465 -26.85 0.61 -5.93
CA PHE A 465 -26.23 0.23 -7.20
C PHE A 465 -26.51 -1.23 -7.52
N THR A 466 -26.31 -2.13 -6.56
CA THR A 466 -26.60 -3.57 -6.74
C THR A 466 -28.07 -3.83 -7.05
N THR A 467 -29.01 -3.20 -6.35
CA THR A 467 -30.45 -3.39 -6.64
C THR A 467 -30.81 -2.93 -8.06
N VAL A 468 -30.33 -1.75 -8.47
CA VAL A 468 -30.59 -1.23 -9.82
C VAL A 468 -29.93 -2.10 -10.89
N GLY A 469 -28.69 -2.53 -10.68
CA GLY A 469 -27.96 -3.38 -11.63
C GLY A 469 -28.57 -4.77 -11.81
N LEU A 470 -29.08 -5.36 -10.73
CA LEU A 470 -29.81 -6.63 -10.77
C LEU A 470 -31.16 -6.49 -11.47
N GLU A 471 -31.95 -5.47 -11.13
CA GLU A 471 -33.30 -5.29 -11.70
C GLU A 471 -33.28 -4.90 -13.17
N TRP A 472 -32.40 -3.99 -13.58
CA TRP A 472 -32.44 -3.40 -14.92
C TRP A 472 -31.47 -4.06 -15.90
N GLY A 473 -30.38 -4.66 -15.40
CA GLY A 473 -29.31 -5.18 -16.23
C GLY A 473 -29.02 -6.68 -16.05
N GLY A 474 -29.64 -7.35 -15.08
CA GLY A 474 -29.27 -8.73 -14.72
C GLY A 474 -27.79 -8.89 -14.37
N LEU A 475 -27.14 -7.80 -13.95
CA LEU A 475 -25.70 -7.74 -13.75
C LEU A 475 -25.32 -8.40 -12.42
N ALA A 476 -24.17 -9.06 -12.39
CA ALA A 476 -23.56 -9.51 -11.14
C ALA A 476 -23.28 -8.31 -10.23
N THR A 477 -23.26 -8.53 -8.91
CA THR A 477 -23.05 -7.46 -7.93
C THR A 477 -21.75 -6.68 -8.18
N GLU A 478 -20.66 -7.37 -8.49
CA GLU A 478 -19.35 -6.77 -8.73
C GLU A 478 -19.38 -5.80 -9.91
N THR A 479 -19.97 -6.21 -11.03
CA THR A 479 -20.07 -5.38 -12.24
C THR A 479 -21.04 -4.23 -12.03
N SER A 480 -22.14 -4.45 -11.33
CA SER A 480 -23.11 -3.42 -10.97
C SER A 480 -22.49 -2.32 -10.10
N ILE A 481 -21.73 -2.67 -9.06
CA ILE A 481 -21.05 -1.70 -8.19
C ILE A 481 -20.01 -0.93 -8.98
N TYR A 482 -19.19 -1.62 -9.79
CA TYR A 482 -18.16 -0.99 -10.62
C TYR A 482 -18.76 0.04 -11.58
N VAL A 483 -19.78 -0.35 -12.37
CA VAL A 483 -20.46 0.54 -13.31
C VAL A 483 -21.13 1.70 -12.57
N GLY A 484 -21.78 1.44 -11.43
CA GLY A 484 -22.40 2.47 -10.60
C GLY A 484 -21.41 3.55 -10.16
N TYR A 485 -20.23 3.16 -9.68
CA TYR A 485 -19.19 4.12 -9.31
C TYR A 485 -18.58 4.85 -10.51
N VAL A 486 -18.43 4.20 -11.68
CA VAL A 486 -17.98 4.87 -12.90
C VAL A 486 -18.97 5.94 -13.35
N VAL A 487 -20.26 5.61 -13.40
CA VAL A 487 -21.32 6.57 -13.75
C VAL A 487 -21.36 7.72 -12.74
N ALA A 488 -21.29 7.40 -11.45
CA ALA A 488 -21.23 8.43 -10.42
C ALA A 488 -20.02 9.35 -10.63
N ALA A 489 -18.82 8.81 -10.87
CA ALA A 489 -17.63 9.60 -11.14
C ALA A 489 -17.78 10.51 -12.37
N LEU A 490 -18.40 10.03 -13.46
CA LEU A 490 -18.68 10.85 -14.64
C LEU A 490 -19.67 11.98 -14.36
N VAL A 491 -20.72 11.72 -13.57
CA VAL A 491 -21.68 12.75 -13.14
C VAL A 491 -20.99 13.78 -12.24
N MET A 492 -20.08 13.36 -11.36
CA MET A 492 -19.32 14.25 -10.47
C MET A 492 -18.46 15.26 -11.24
N ILE A 493 -17.99 14.92 -12.44
CA ILE A 493 -17.23 15.84 -13.31
C ILE A 493 -18.09 17.05 -13.75
N LEU A 494 -19.43 16.92 -13.74
CA LEU A 494 -20.36 18.00 -14.10
C LEU A 494 -20.66 18.94 -12.92
N ILE A 495 -20.30 18.57 -11.68
CA ILE A 495 -20.57 19.38 -10.47
C ILE A 495 -19.95 20.78 -10.52
N PRO A 496 -18.72 20.99 -11.02
CA PRO A 496 -18.16 22.33 -11.15
C PRO A 496 -19.01 23.28 -12.02
N LEU A 497 -19.72 22.76 -13.03
CA LEU A 497 -20.63 23.55 -13.87
C LEU A 497 -21.85 24.01 -13.06
N LEU A 498 -22.41 23.14 -12.22
CA LEU A 498 -23.51 23.47 -11.31
C LEU A 498 -23.06 24.44 -10.20
N ALA A 499 -21.86 24.23 -9.65
CA ALA A 499 -21.28 25.10 -8.62
C ALA A 499 -20.97 26.51 -9.15
N SER A 500 -20.66 26.66 -10.44
CA SER A 500 -20.45 27.96 -11.08
C SER A 500 -21.69 28.88 -11.03
N SER A 501 -22.88 28.30 -10.88
CA SER A 501 -24.17 29.00 -10.75
C SER A 501 -24.41 29.59 -9.36
N ILE A 502 -23.72 29.09 -8.33
CA ILE A 502 -23.92 29.48 -6.92
C ILE A 502 -23.35 30.88 -6.63
N GLY A 503 -22.55 31.43 -7.55
CA GLY A 503 -21.89 32.72 -7.40
C GLY A 503 -20.70 32.62 -6.44
N GLY A 504 -19.58 33.25 -6.81
CA GLY A 504 -18.38 33.23 -5.99
C GLY A 504 -17.31 34.16 -6.53
N ASN A 505 -16.68 34.91 -5.64
CA ASN A 505 -15.56 35.79 -5.99
C ASN A 505 -14.28 34.96 -6.16
N MET A 506 -13.29 35.54 -6.85
CA MET A 506 -11.97 34.91 -7.04
C MET A 506 -11.33 34.49 -5.71
N GLU A 507 -11.52 35.29 -4.66
CA GLU A 507 -11.06 35.02 -3.30
C GLU A 507 -11.76 33.81 -2.68
N SER A 508 -13.08 33.69 -2.83
CA SER A 508 -13.85 32.52 -2.37
C SER A 508 -13.36 31.23 -3.04
N TRP A 509 -13.11 31.24 -4.35
CA TRP A 509 -12.58 30.07 -5.06
C TRP A 509 -11.12 29.74 -4.69
N THR A 510 -10.34 30.78 -4.37
CA THR A 510 -8.98 30.60 -3.84
C THR A 510 -9.02 29.95 -2.46
N LEU A 511 -9.95 30.39 -1.59
CA LEU A 511 -10.16 29.79 -0.27
C LEU A 511 -10.62 28.32 -0.38
N LEU A 512 -11.54 28.01 -1.31
CA LEU A 512 -11.95 26.63 -1.56
C LEU A 512 -10.77 25.74 -1.99
N ASN A 513 -9.89 26.23 -2.87
CA ASN A 513 -8.69 25.52 -3.28
C ASN A 513 -7.74 25.26 -2.09
N ILE A 514 -7.56 26.25 -1.21
CA ILE A 514 -6.76 26.08 0.02
C ILE A 514 -7.36 24.98 0.90
N VAL A 515 -8.68 25.02 1.16
CA VAL A 515 -9.37 24.00 1.96
C VAL A 515 -9.22 22.62 1.33
N ALA A 516 -9.44 22.49 0.02
CA ALA A 516 -9.31 21.21 -0.69
C ALA A 516 -7.88 20.64 -0.65
N LEU A 517 -6.85 21.48 -0.77
CA LEU A 517 -5.45 21.05 -0.66
C LEU A 517 -5.09 20.56 0.75
N LEU A 518 -5.58 21.26 1.78
CA LEU A 518 -5.39 20.86 3.17
C LEU A 518 -6.12 19.55 3.46
N GLU A 519 -7.38 19.44 3.03
CA GLU A 519 -8.20 18.24 3.21
C GLU A 519 -7.55 17.03 2.53
N LEU A 520 -7.16 17.16 1.26
CA LEU A 520 -6.46 16.10 0.52
C LEU A 520 -5.17 15.67 1.22
N ALA A 521 -4.34 16.61 1.67
CA ALA A 521 -3.12 16.29 2.40
C ALA A 521 -3.41 15.55 3.71
N THR A 522 -4.40 16.00 4.48
CA THR A 522 -4.80 15.33 5.73
C THR A 522 -5.36 13.95 5.49
N LEU A 523 -6.15 13.76 4.42
CA LEU A 523 -6.72 12.47 4.05
C LEU A 523 -5.62 11.49 3.63
N LEU A 524 -4.66 11.91 2.81
CA LEU A 524 -3.52 11.08 2.40
C LEU A 524 -2.68 10.64 3.61
N LEU A 525 -2.42 11.56 4.55
CA LEU A 525 -1.70 11.24 5.79
C LEU A 525 -2.52 10.26 6.67
N ALA A 526 -3.83 10.48 6.83
CA ALA A 526 -4.68 9.59 7.62
C ALA A 526 -4.79 8.18 7.02
N VAL A 527 -4.96 8.08 5.70
CA VAL A 527 -4.98 6.81 4.97
C VAL A 527 -3.63 6.11 5.11
N SER A 528 -2.51 6.84 5.10
CA SER A 528 -1.18 6.22 5.21
C SER A 528 -0.92 5.49 6.52
N MET A 529 -1.57 5.92 7.59
CA MET A 529 -1.49 5.27 8.90
C MET A 529 -2.20 3.91 8.92
N HIS A 530 -3.14 3.68 8.01
CA HIS A 530 -3.86 2.42 7.87
C HIS A 530 -3.29 1.58 6.71
N ASN A 531 -3.23 2.18 5.52
CA ASN A 531 -2.70 1.57 4.31
C ASN A 531 -1.76 2.55 3.60
N PHE A 532 -0.47 2.44 3.90
CA PHE A 532 0.59 3.25 3.28
C PHE A 532 0.55 3.15 1.74
N SER A 533 0.40 1.95 1.21
CA SER A 533 0.48 1.68 -0.22
C SER A 533 -0.66 2.37 -0.99
N LEU A 534 -1.88 2.33 -0.45
CA LEU A 534 -3.00 3.09 -1.00
C LEU A 534 -2.74 4.60 -0.97
N ALA A 535 -2.24 5.12 0.15
CA ALA A 535 -1.92 6.54 0.28
C ALA A 535 -0.81 6.98 -0.68
N LEU A 536 0.22 6.17 -0.90
CA LEU A 536 1.32 6.48 -1.82
C LEU A 536 0.84 6.54 -3.27
N LEU A 537 0.05 5.55 -3.72
CA LEU A 537 -0.51 5.55 -5.07
C LEU A 537 -1.50 6.71 -5.26
N ALA A 538 -2.38 6.94 -4.29
CA ALA A 538 -3.30 8.07 -4.31
C ALA A 538 -2.55 9.41 -4.35
N ALA A 539 -1.53 9.60 -3.52
CA ALA A 539 -0.72 10.81 -3.52
C ALA A 539 0.00 11.01 -4.85
N THR A 540 0.53 9.95 -5.44
CA THR A 540 1.22 10.01 -6.74
C THR A 540 0.28 10.49 -7.85
N ILE A 541 -0.99 10.05 -7.84
CA ILE A 541 -2.01 10.38 -8.85
C ILE A 541 -2.66 11.75 -8.60
N TYR A 542 -3.07 12.05 -7.36
CA TYR A 542 -3.85 13.24 -7.03
C TYR A 542 -3.00 14.49 -6.80
N THR A 543 -1.72 14.35 -6.44
CA THR A 543 -0.85 15.52 -6.17
C THR A 543 -0.61 16.38 -7.42
N PRO A 544 -0.23 15.84 -8.60
CA PRO A 544 -0.01 16.65 -9.79
C PRO A 544 -1.20 17.52 -10.22
N PRO A 545 -2.43 16.99 -10.40
CA PRO A 545 -3.58 17.82 -10.77
C PRO A 545 -3.89 18.84 -9.67
N ALA A 546 -3.83 18.46 -8.39
CA ALA A 546 -4.03 19.38 -7.28
C ALA A 546 -3.00 20.53 -7.28
N LEU A 547 -1.74 20.25 -7.63
CA LEU A 547 -0.68 21.26 -7.76
C LEU A 547 -0.84 22.16 -8.99
N TRP A 548 -1.49 21.71 -10.07
CA TRP A 548 -1.74 22.53 -11.26
C TRP A 548 -3.01 23.37 -11.20
N MET A 549 -3.98 23.04 -10.34
CA MET A 549 -5.22 23.80 -10.19
C MET A 549 -4.96 25.24 -9.74
N THR A 550 -5.38 26.21 -10.56
CA THR A 550 -5.38 27.64 -10.24
C THR A 550 -6.82 28.16 -10.23
N PRO A 551 -7.21 28.96 -9.22
CA PRO A 551 -8.50 29.62 -9.25
C PRO A 551 -8.55 30.56 -10.46
N ALA A 552 -9.65 30.56 -11.20
CA ALA A 552 -9.88 31.42 -12.35
C ALA A 552 -11.28 32.03 -12.25
N LYS A 553 -11.47 33.25 -12.77
CA LYS A 553 -12.82 33.80 -12.93
C LYS A 553 -13.55 32.97 -13.99
N ASN A 554 -14.76 32.52 -13.68
CA ASN A 554 -15.65 31.81 -14.60
C ASN A 554 -15.90 32.69 -15.83
N SER A 555 -15.15 32.47 -16.91
CA SER A 555 -15.61 32.80 -18.24
C SER A 555 -15.55 31.49 -19.01
N PRO A 556 -16.71 30.87 -19.32
CA PRO A 556 -16.75 29.52 -19.91
C PRO A 556 -16.14 29.43 -21.31
N LEU A 557 -15.62 30.55 -21.85
CA LEU A 557 -14.88 30.59 -23.11
C LEU A 557 -13.90 31.78 -23.09
N SER A 558 -12.68 31.59 -22.57
CA SER A 558 -11.57 32.50 -22.89
C SER A 558 -10.34 31.67 -23.25
N PRO A 559 -9.64 32.00 -24.36
CA PRO A 559 -8.40 31.31 -24.69
C PRO A 559 -7.39 31.47 -23.55
N PRO A 560 -6.47 30.51 -23.36
CA PRO A 560 -5.48 30.60 -22.29
C PRO A 560 -4.73 31.94 -22.37
N PRO A 561 -4.38 32.56 -21.24
CA PRO A 561 -3.55 33.75 -21.26
C PRO A 561 -2.25 33.45 -22.02
N PRO A 562 -1.71 34.39 -22.81
CA PRO A 562 -0.51 34.14 -23.59
C PRO A 562 0.60 33.74 -22.62
N ARG A 563 1.00 32.46 -22.68
CA ARG A 563 2.24 32.01 -22.06
C ARG A 563 3.33 32.87 -22.67
N ALA A 564 4.13 33.53 -21.83
CA ALA A 564 5.39 34.14 -22.24
C ALA A 564 6.25 33.04 -22.89
N SER A 565 6.15 32.91 -24.20
CA SER A 565 6.87 31.97 -25.03
C SER A 565 8.26 32.51 -25.27
N ASN A 566 9.10 32.56 -24.25
CA ASN A 566 10.53 32.87 -24.40
C ASN A 566 11.35 31.86 -23.60
N SER A 567 11.23 30.56 -23.92
CA SER A 567 12.24 29.55 -23.53
C SER A 567 12.26 28.28 -24.40
N LEU A 568 11.48 28.18 -25.48
CA LEU A 568 11.37 26.96 -26.31
C LEU A 568 11.58 27.19 -27.81
N ALA A 569 12.20 28.31 -28.20
CA ALA A 569 12.48 28.65 -29.60
C ALA A 569 13.98 28.57 -29.97
N ILE A 570 14.80 27.78 -29.26
CA ILE A 570 16.24 27.58 -29.60
C ILE A 570 16.57 26.14 -30.04
N LEU A 571 15.61 25.20 -30.02
CA LEU A 571 15.88 23.79 -30.38
C LEU A 571 15.12 23.28 -31.62
N SER A 572 14.57 24.16 -32.44
CA SER A 572 13.78 23.78 -33.65
C SER A 572 14.34 24.31 -34.98
N GLN A 573 15.50 24.98 -35.01
CA GLN A 573 16.04 25.60 -36.25
C GLN A 573 17.31 24.97 -36.81
N HIS A 574 17.80 23.83 -36.28
CA HIS A 574 19.00 23.17 -36.81
C HIS A 574 18.83 21.74 -37.34
N SER A 575 17.59 21.30 -37.64
CA SER A 575 17.35 19.89 -38.05
C SER A 575 16.44 19.70 -39.27
N LEU A 576 16.28 20.71 -40.13
CA LEU A 576 15.48 20.60 -41.36
C LEU A 576 16.21 21.27 -42.55
N LEU A 577 17.36 20.71 -42.91
CA LEU A 577 18.01 20.95 -44.19
C LEU A 577 18.91 19.77 -44.56
N ALA A 578 18.30 18.63 -44.84
CA ALA A 578 18.77 17.60 -45.77
C ALA A 578 17.87 16.38 -45.59
N ILE A 579 17.13 16.02 -46.64
CA ILE A 579 16.74 14.68 -47.09
C ILE A 579 15.52 14.88 -47.98
N ASN A 580 15.76 15.13 -49.27
CA ASN A 580 14.90 14.57 -50.30
C ASN A 580 15.72 14.29 -51.55
N ARG A 581 15.95 12.99 -51.76
CA ARG A 581 16.00 12.26 -53.03
C ARG A 581 16.87 12.83 -54.16
N HIS A 582 17.96 12.12 -54.47
CA HIS A 582 18.17 11.58 -55.81
C HIS A 582 19.22 10.45 -55.79
N ALA A 583 18.85 9.31 -56.37
CA ALA A 583 19.74 8.33 -57.00
C ALA A 583 18.98 7.81 -58.24
N PRO A 584 19.61 7.24 -59.30
CA PRO A 584 20.98 6.71 -59.34
C PRO A 584 21.81 7.14 -60.58
N GLY A 585 23.12 6.85 -60.58
CA GLY A 585 23.94 6.94 -61.79
C GLY A 585 25.45 6.80 -61.59
N HIS A 586 25.97 5.61 -61.90
CA HIS A 586 27.26 5.31 -62.55
C HIS A 586 28.63 5.71 -61.96
N MET A 587 29.43 4.65 -61.76
CA MET A 587 30.83 4.43 -62.20
C MET A 587 32.03 5.03 -61.43
N THR A 588 32.98 4.10 -61.18
CA THR A 588 34.46 4.21 -61.14
C THR A 588 35.08 5.00 -59.98
N SER A 589 36.23 4.68 -59.38
CA SER A 589 37.22 3.60 -59.45
C SER A 589 38.23 3.87 -58.32
N ALA A 590 38.91 2.82 -57.80
CA ALA A 590 40.25 2.82 -57.17
C ALA A 590 40.48 3.75 -55.93
N GLY A 591 41.26 3.43 -54.90
CA GLY A 591 42.18 2.34 -54.60
C GLY A 591 42.94 2.70 -53.30
N THR A 592 43.59 1.69 -52.73
CA THR A 592 44.82 1.76 -51.89
C THR A 592 44.82 2.48 -50.52
N HIS A 593 44.75 1.69 -49.43
CA HIS A 593 45.79 1.42 -48.39
C HIS A 593 46.96 2.43 -48.16
N PRO A 594 47.70 2.38 -47.02
CA PRO A 594 47.34 2.59 -45.60
C PRO A 594 48.42 3.44 -44.86
N SER A 595 48.38 3.45 -43.52
CA SER A 595 49.55 3.35 -42.60
C SER A 595 50.08 4.56 -41.81
N HIS A 596 50.47 4.24 -40.55
CA HIS A 596 51.56 4.81 -39.71
C HIS A 596 51.37 6.24 -39.11
N MET A 597 51.75 6.58 -37.86
CA MET A 597 52.42 5.89 -36.74
C MET A 597 52.48 6.82 -35.50
N CYS A 598 52.65 6.22 -34.31
CA CYS A 598 53.52 6.63 -33.18
C CYS A 598 53.25 7.93 -32.38
N SER A 599 52.96 7.86 -31.06
CA SER A 599 53.89 7.76 -29.89
C SER A 599 53.99 9.13 -29.18
N LEU A 600 54.05 9.34 -27.87
CA LEU A 600 54.79 8.72 -26.76
C LEU A 600 54.22 9.24 -25.41
N LEU A 601 54.11 8.35 -24.41
CA LEU A 601 54.69 8.41 -23.03
C LEU A 601 54.57 9.71 -22.19
N THR A 602 54.51 9.75 -20.85
CA THR A 602 54.34 8.87 -19.67
C THR A 602 54.43 9.81 -18.46
N SER A 603 53.82 9.47 -17.32
CA SER A 603 54.48 9.32 -16.01
C SER A 603 53.56 9.62 -14.82
N SER A 604 53.47 8.62 -13.94
CA SER A 604 53.12 8.67 -12.51
C SER A 604 54.45 8.85 -11.70
N PRO A 605 54.56 8.73 -10.34
CA PRO A 605 53.60 8.35 -9.28
C PRO A 605 53.77 9.19 -7.95
N PRO A 606 53.83 8.65 -6.70
CA PRO A 606 52.73 8.63 -5.71
C PRO A 606 53.10 9.20 -4.29
N ALA A 607 52.16 9.25 -3.32
CA ALA A 607 52.40 8.94 -1.88
C ALA A 607 51.19 9.15 -0.91
N HIS A 608 50.86 8.06 -0.19
CA HIS A 608 50.53 7.86 1.24
C HIS A 608 49.88 8.89 2.21
N ARG A 609 48.96 8.31 3.03
CA ARG A 609 48.61 8.55 4.46
C ARG A 609 47.84 9.82 4.85
N SER A 610 46.61 9.65 5.36
CA SER A 610 46.35 9.59 6.82
C SER A 610 44.85 9.51 7.15
N ILE A 611 44.60 8.74 8.21
CA ILE A 611 43.35 8.53 8.93
C ILE A 611 42.99 9.78 9.72
N ARG A 612 41.74 10.27 9.64
CA ARG A 612 41.10 11.04 10.73
C ARG A 612 39.61 10.70 10.86
N ARG A 613 39.32 10.03 11.98
CA ARG A 613 38.02 9.96 12.66
C ARG A 613 37.45 11.37 12.84
N TRP A 614 36.16 11.53 12.56
CA TRP A 614 35.35 12.57 13.19
C TRP A 614 34.33 11.90 14.10
N THR A 615 34.65 11.96 15.39
CA THR A 615 33.76 11.69 16.51
C THR A 615 33.05 13.01 16.83
N ILE A 616 31.73 13.07 16.67
CA ILE A 616 30.88 14.11 17.28
C ILE A 616 29.79 13.34 18.03
N LEU A 617 30.05 13.00 19.29
CA LEU A 617 29.52 13.67 20.48
C LEU A 617 27.99 13.60 20.55
N ALA A 618 27.54 12.51 21.18
CA ALA A 618 26.22 12.35 21.74
C ALA A 618 25.93 13.48 22.73
N LEU A 619 24.82 14.19 22.50
CA LEU A 619 24.16 15.02 23.50
C LEU A 619 22.83 14.34 23.84
N ASN A 620 22.70 13.94 25.10
CA ASN A 620 21.46 13.45 25.71
C ASN A 620 20.32 14.45 25.49
N PRO A 621 19.14 14.03 25.01
CA PRO A 621 17.95 14.87 25.10
C PRO A 621 17.36 14.79 26.52
N PRO A 622 16.97 15.92 27.13
CA PRO A 622 16.24 15.90 28.39
C PRO A 622 14.80 15.46 28.16
N THR A 623 14.38 14.54 29.01
CA THR A 623 12.99 14.18 29.34
C THR A 623 12.08 15.42 29.48
N ARG A 624 11.04 15.53 28.66
CA ARG A 624 9.69 16.07 28.95
C ARG A 624 8.93 16.38 27.65
N TYR A 625 8.18 15.40 27.14
CA TYR A 625 7.02 15.65 26.25
C TYR A 625 5.95 14.59 26.48
N ASP A 626 5.52 14.44 27.75
CA ASP A 626 4.23 13.87 28.10
C ASP A 626 3.28 15.06 28.34
N LEU A 627 2.49 15.47 27.34
CA LEU A 627 1.21 16.21 27.53
C LEU A 627 0.45 16.63 26.26
N LEU A 628 0.86 16.25 25.04
CA LEU A 628 0.12 16.59 23.81
C LEU A 628 -0.39 15.41 22.98
N PHE A 629 -0.35 14.19 23.54
CA PHE A 629 -0.81 12.96 22.87
C PHE A 629 -2.17 12.43 23.37
N ARG A 630 -2.93 13.22 24.16
CA ARG A 630 -4.14 12.75 24.87
C ARG A 630 -5.46 13.42 24.47
N ALA A 631 -5.53 14.18 23.38
CA ALA A 631 -6.73 14.95 23.03
C ALA A 631 -7.43 14.59 21.70
N ALA A 632 -7.06 13.49 21.03
CA ALA A 632 -7.67 13.11 19.74
C ALA A 632 -8.34 11.71 19.74
N LEU A 633 -8.74 11.21 20.90
CA LEU A 633 -9.51 9.97 21.02
C LEU A 633 -10.67 10.20 21.97
N SER A 634 -11.89 10.31 21.43
CA SER A 634 -13.09 9.96 22.16
C SER A 634 -13.40 8.47 21.92
N PRO A 635 -14.05 7.79 22.88
CA PRO A 635 -13.78 6.39 23.16
C PRO A 635 -14.88 5.46 22.63
N LEU A 636 -14.50 4.30 22.12
CA LEU A 636 -15.37 3.12 22.04
C LEU A 636 -15.00 2.14 23.17
N PRO A 637 -15.97 1.36 23.67
CA PRO A 637 -15.97 0.90 25.04
C PRO A 637 -14.97 -0.23 25.29
N ILE A 638 -14.19 -0.04 26.35
CA ILE A 638 -13.37 -1.05 27.00
C ILE A 638 -14.32 -2.02 27.71
N PHE A 639 -14.35 -3.29 27.29
CA PHE A 639 -14.93 -4.35 28.11
C PHE A 639 -14.00 -4.63 29.31
N PRO A 640 -14.56 -4.82 30.52
CA PRO A 640 -13.76 -5.06 31.70
C PRO A 640 -13.27 -6.52 31.73
N SER A 641 -11.96 -6.68 31.92
CA SER A 641 -11.35 -7.91 32.39
C SER A 641 -11.86 -8.21 33.81
N GLN A 642 -12.60 -9.31 33.98
CA GLN A 642 -12.73 -9.99 35.27
C GLN A 642 -11.91 -11.29 35.18
N PRO A 643 -11.13 -11.61 36.23
CA PRO A 643 -10.24 -12.78 36.21
C PRO A 643 -11.02 -14.04 36.56
N TYR A 644 -10.83 -15.12 35.81
CA TYR A 644 -10.71 -16.51 36.29
C TYR A 644 -10.18 -17.40 35.17
#